data_AF-A0A661J0S6-F1
#
_entry.id   AF-A0A661J0S6-F1
#
_cell.length_a   1.000
_cell.length_b   1.000
_cell.length_c   1.000
_cell.angle_alpha   90.00
_cell.angle_beta   90.00
_cell.angle_gamma   90.00
#
_symmetry.space_group_name_H-M   'P 1'
#
loop_
_entity.id
_entity.type
_entity.pdbx_description
1 polymer ?
#
loop_
_entity_poly.entity_id
_entity_poly.type
_entity_poly.pdbx_seq_one_letter_code
_entity_poly.pdbx_strand_id
1 'polypeptide(L)'
;MKGTKRLEEIKEIIRAEEDWEPVGPTPMPHVPDLREWDRRLLKTYKPFYAPFCDLCCLCTYGKCDLTGTNRGACGIDIASQQGRMVTIACCMGMAAHAGHAAHIIEYLIEKYGEDYPIDLGNQVNVECPNIRLVLGMKPKTLGDLKKAVEYAATELVHVLSSTHTGQEGDPVDYESKALHISMLDHVCMEAADVAQIVGFKFPTSKADTPIVDMGWGSVDKSKPVILVVGHNPACSTEIIDYLREQGLEDKVEVCGICCTALETTRYSDKAKIIGPLSRQLFFVRAGIADVIVADEQCIRTDLTVEASKVGSVVIASSDKACRGLEEASERPADEVVKEMVEQRKHFLILDHRKAAEVAVKAAMELAPRRKEEKPLMTKEQAQEAAKACKACRNCEQVCPNLLPLSEAIQKAAEGRFEELRACFERCIGCGKCEEVCPQDVPIQKMFQSVASWETWKCRAGRGPVMDTEIRKVGAPIVLGTIPGVVAFVGCSNFPEEIDEVAEMAEEFARRKYIVVLTGCSAMVAGMRKDKDGLTIYEKFPPDFDAGGVVNIGSCVANAHISGAVMKIANIFANLPLRANYEVIADYVLNRVGACGVAWGAMSQKAASIGTGFNRLGVPVVLGPHSSKYRRQYLSRKEEDDWTVMDGRKKELVDTKEPTPEHLCIVVESKERAMVTIAKLCMRKNDTPQGRQIKLTHYIDLHKRLIGGLPPDLHHFVRTERDIPMFFKREVMEFLKQKGWQRKPVLSLPTLIGTYPSKVSVDAVVGGK
;
A
#
# COMPACT_ATOMS: atom_id res chain seq x y z
N MET A 1 -41.44 5.85 10.60
CA MET A 1 -40.75 7.16 10.52
C MET A 1 -39.35 6.94 9.94
N LYS A 2 -39.22 6.86 8.61
CA LYS A 2 -37.92 6.60 7.97
C LYS A 2 -37.13 7.91 7.86
N GLY A 3 -36.07 8.06 8.66
CA GLY A 3 -34.83 8.75 8.28
C GLY A 3 -34.83 10.25 7.97
N THR A 4 -35.90 11.02 8.15
CA THR A 4 -35.91 12.46 7.80
C THR A 4 -34.87 13.28 8.57
N LYS A 5 -34.82 13.13 9.90
CA LYS A 5 -33.85 13.86 10.74
C LYS A 5 -32.39 13.52 10.41
N ARG A 6 -32.08 12.23 10.21
CA ARG A 6 -30.73 11.80 9.81
C ARG A 6 -30.35 12.35 8.44
N LEU A 7 -31.29 12.37 7.50
CA LEU A 7 -31.04 12.94 6.17
C LEU A 7 -30.81 14.45 6.23
N GLU A 8 -31.52 15.15 7.12
CA GLU A 8 -31.27 16.58 7.41
C GLU A 8 -29.87 16.80 8.00
N GLU A 9 -29.46 16.01 9.01
CA GLU A 9 -28.11 16.06 9.60
C GLU A 9 -27.02 15.78 8.56
N ILE A 10 -27.20 14.76 7.71
CA ILE A 10 -26.27 14.48 6.60
C ILE A 10 -26.19 15.66 5.64
N LYS A 11 -27.34 16.24 5.25
CA LYS A 11 -27.38 17.38 4.34
C LYS A 11 -26.63 18.59 4.90
N GLU A 12 -26.75 18.84 6.20
CA GLU A 12 -26.02 19.91 6.90
C GLU A 12 -24.51 19.63 6.89
N ILE A 13 -24.08 18.43 7.29
CA ILE A 13 -22.66 18.04 7.33
C ILE A 13 -22.00 18.19 5.96
N ILE A 14 -22.68 17.76 4.89
CA ILE A 14 -22.11 17.76 3.54
C ILE A 14 -22.32 19.08 2.78
N ARG A 15 -22.98 20.07 3.42
CA ARG A 15 -23.38 21.35 2.81
C ARG A 15 -24.15 21.13 1.50
N ALA A 16 -25.24 20.36 1.58
CA ALA A 16 -26.03 19.91 0.44
C ALA A 16 -26.63 21.06 -0.38
N GLU A 17 -26.81 22.23 0.22
CA GLU A 17 -27.26 23.48 -0.40
C GLU A 17 -26.22 24.12 -1.32
N GLU A 18 -24.93 23.78 -1.18
CA GLU A 18 -23.90 24.28 -2.09
C GLU A 18 -23.98 23.59 -3.46
N ASP A 19 -24.18 24.40 -4.50
CA ASP A 19 -24.31 23.96 -5.89
C ASP A 19 -22.94 23.87 -6.58
N TRP A 20 -22.20 22.79 -6.30
CA TRP A 20 -20.95 22.46 -6.99
C TRP A 20 -21.01 21.10 -7.73
N GLU A 21 -21.93 20.22 -7.35
CA GLU A 21 -22.26 18.95 -8.02
C GLU A 21 -23.53 18.37 -7.37
N PRO A 22 -24.44 17.68 -8.12
CA PRO A 22 -25.62 17.06 -7.54
C PRO A 22 -25.28 15.96 -6.53
N VAL A 23 -25.99 15.92 -5.40
CA VAL A 23 -25.82 14.88 -4.38
C VAL A 23 -26.34 13.54 -4.92
N GLY A 24 -25.47 12.53 -4.95
CA GLY A 24 -25.79 11.17 -5.31
C GLY A 24 -26.65 10.43 -4.26
N PRO A 25 -27.00 9.16 -4.54
CA PRO A 25 -28.02 8.44 -3.78
C PRO A 25 -27.54 7.87 -2.42
N THR A 26 -26.24 7.89 -2.14
CA THR A 26 -25.65 7.22 -0.97
C THR A 26 -24.64 8.10 -0.21
N PRO A 27 -25.02 9.31 0.26
CA PRO A 27 -24.13 10.14 1.06
C PRO A 27 -23.92 9.51 2.45
N MET A 28 -22.66 9.48 2.90
CA MET A 28 -22.28 8.95 4.22
C MET A 28 -22.91 7.57 4.51
N PRO A 29 -22.65 6.56 3.65
CA PRO A 29 -23.34 5.27 3.70
C PRO A 29 -23.08 4.52 5.01
N HIS A 30 -24.09 3.88 5.58
CA HIS A 30 -23.87 2.85 6.59
C HIS A 30 -23.53 1.51 5.92
N VAL A 31 -23.02 0.57 6.71
CA VAL A 31 -22.68 -0.80 6.30
C VAL A 31 -23.64 -1.43 5.26
N PRO A 32 -24.99 -1.37 5.42
CA PRO A 32 -25.90 -2.03 4.48
C PRO A 32 -26.18 -1.25 3.17
N ASP A 33 -25.86 0.05 3.11
CA ASP A 33 -26.34 0.95 2.04
C ASP A 33 -25.75 0.62 0.67
N LEU A 34 -24.55 0.03 0.62
CA LEU A 34 -23.85 -0.38 -0.61
C LEU A 34 -23.73 -1.92 -0.75
N ARG A 35 -24.44 -2.67 0.10
CA ARG A 35 -24.34 -4.13 0.16
C ARG A 35 -24.75 -4.83 -1.13
N GLU A 36 -25.74 -4.30 -1.85
CA GLU A 36 -26.21 -4.92 -3.09
C GLU A 36 -25.19 -4.77 -4.23
N TRP A 37 -24.44 -3.65 -4.25
CA TRP A 37 -23.26 -3.52 -5.12
C TRP A 37 -22.20 -4.57 -4.77
N ASP A 38 -21.86 -4.69 -3.49
CA ASP A 38 -20.85 -5.66 -3.04
C ASP A 38 -21.26 -7.09 -3.41
N ARG A 39 -22.52 -7.46 -3.19
CA ARG A 39 -23.05 -8.78 -3.56
C ARG A 39 -23.07 -9.02 -5.05
N ARG A 40 -23.41 -8.00 -5.85
CA ARG A 40 -23.31 -8.11 -7.31
C ARG A 40 -21.87 -8.34 -7.73
N LEU A 41 -20.91 -7.63 -7.14
CA LEU A 41 -19.48 -7.79 -7.43
C LEU A 41 -19.01 -9.21 -7.08
N LEU A 42 -19.34 -9.69 -5.87
CA LEU A 42 -18.93 -10.99 -5.35
C LEU A 42 -19.66 -12.17 -6.01
N LYS A 43 -20.78 -11.93 -6.71
CA LYS A 43 -21.43 -12.93 -7.56
C LYS A 43 -20.53 -13.36 -8.73
N THR A 44 -19.79 -12.42 -9.31
CA THR A 44 -18.80 -12.68 -10.37
C THR A 44 -17.44 -13.07 -9.77
N TYR A 45 -17.00 -12.34 -8.74
CA TYR A 45 -15.69 -12.53 -8.11
C TYR A 45 -15.85 -13.18 -6.75
N LYS A 46 -16.11 -14.49 -6.76
CA LYS A 46 -16.44 -15.23 -5.55
C LYS A 46 -15.27 -15.21 -4.55
N PRO A 47 -15.55 -15.04 -3.25
CA PRO A 47 -14.55 -15.22 -2.22
C PRO A 47 -14.01 -16.65 -2.28
N PHE A 48 -12.70 -16.77 -2.50
CA PHE A 48 -11.98 -18.02 -2.34
C PHE A 48 -11.23 -17.97 -1.02
N TYR A 49 -11.52 -18.91 -0.13
CA TYR A 49 -10.90 -18.99 1.18
C TYR A 49 -9.80 -20.06 1.22
N ALA A 50 -8.62 -19.65 1.68
CA ALA A 50 -7.49 -20.52 2.00
C ALA A 50 -7.17 -20.36 3.49
N PRO A 51 -7.75 -21.21 4.37
CA PRO A 51 -7.54 -21.09 5.81
C PRO A 51 -6.05 -21.13 6.19
N PHE A 52 -5.61 -20.12 6.94
CA PHE A 52 -4.28 -20.13 7.56
C PHE A 52 -4.25 -20.99 8.85
N CYS A 53 -5.43 -21.17 9.45
CA CYS A 53 -5.65 -21.96 10.65
C CYS A 53 -7.08 -22.49 10.62
N ASP A 54 -7.24 -23.78 10.90
CA ASP A 54 -8.54 -24.46 10.95
C ASP A 54 -9.22 -24.35 12.32
N LEU A 55 -8.67 -23.55 13.23
CA LEU A 55 -9.22 -23.35 14.58
C LEU A 55 -9.84 -21.95 14.73
N CYS A 56 -10.91 -21.88 15.52
CA CYS A 56 -11.42 -20.62 16.06
C CYS A 56 -11.12 -20.51 17.56
N CYS A 57 -10.41 -19.46 17.94
CA CYS A 57 -9.94 -19.20 19.32
C CYS A 57 -10.47 -17.87 19.90
N LEU A 58 -11.56 -17.31 19.35
CA LEU A 58 -12.00 -15.95 19.70
C LEU A 58 -12.81 -15.81 20.99
N CYS A 59 -13.27 -16.91 21.60
CA CYS A 59 -14.06 -16.88 22.83
C CYS A 59 -13.79 -18.09 23.72
N THR A 60 -14.35 -18.06 24.93
CA THR A 60 -14.13 -19.07 25.98
C THR A 60 -14.83 -20.41 25.73
N TYR A 61 -15.72 -20.49 24.74
CA TYR A 61 -16.20 -21.79 24.24
C TYR A 61 -15.16 -22.50 23.36
N GLY A 62 -14.18 -21.77 22.83
CA GLY A 62 -13.10 -22.33 22.03
C GLY A 62 -12.01 -23.00 22.87
N LYS A 63 -10.98 -23.59 22.24
CA LYS A 63 -10.73 -23.59 20.78
C LYS A 63 -11.69 -24.53 20.06
N CYS A 64 -12.36 -24.04 19.02
CA CYS A 64 -13.21 -24.87 18.16
C CYS A 64 -12.43 -25.33 16.94
N ASP A 65 -12.53 -26.61 16.60
CA ASP A 65 -12.03 -27.18 15.34
C ASP A 65 -13.06 -26.98 14.22
N LEU A 66 -12.66 -26.30 13.15
CA LEU A 66 -13.47 -25.99 11.98
C LEU A 66 -13.04 -26.78 10.73
N THR A 67 -12.23 -27.83 10.90
CA THR A 67 -11.75 -28.66 9.80
C THR A 67 -12.92 -29.23 8.97
N GLY A 68 -12.82 -29.14 7.65
CA GLY A 68 -13.83 -29.65 6.72
C GLY A 68 -15.16 -28.92 6.85
N THR A 69 -16.19 -29.63 7.31
CA THR A 69 -17.56 -29.12 7.46
C THR A 69 -17.97 -28.89 8.92
N ASN A 70 -17.02 -29.00 9.85
CA ASN A 70 -17.27 -28.76 11.26
C ASN A 70 -17.70 -27.31 11.51
N ARG A 71 -18.49 -27.11 12.56
CA ARG A 71 -18.92 -25.80 13.05
C ARG A 71 -18.39 -25.57 14.46
N GLY A 72 -18.07 -24.32 14.76
CA GLY A 72 -17.74 -23.92 16.13
C GLY A 72 -18.95 -24.01 17.05
N ALA A 73 -18.73 -23.90 18.35
CA ALA A 73 -19.79 -24.00 19.36
C ALA A 73 -20.93 -22.97 19.17
N CYS A 74 -20.64 -21.81 18.55
CA CYS A 74 -21.62 -20.79 18.20
C CYS A 74 -22.27 -20.98 16.81
N GLY A 75 -21.95 -22.05 16.09
CA GLY A 75 -22.49 -22.36 14.76
C GLY A 75 -21.70 -21.81 13.58
N ILE A 76 -20.64 -21.01 13.78
CA ILE A 76 -19.81 -20.49 12.67
C ILE A 76 -19.07 -21.62 11.95
N ASP A 77 -19.03 -21.61 10.61
CA ASP A 77 -18.20 -22.52 9.81
C ASP A 77 -16.86 -21.88 9.41
N ILE A 78 -16.01 -22.67 8.76
CA ILE A 78 -14.67 -22.23 8.36
C ILE A 78 -14.68 -21.03 7.41
N ALA A 79 -15.63 -20.98 6.46
CA ALA A 79 -15.71 -19.90 5.47
C ALA A 79 -16.08 -18.58 6.15
N SER A 80 -17.14 -18.60 6.97
CA SER A 80 -17.54 -17.42 7.75
C SER A 80 -16.46 -16.99 8.73
N GLN A 81 -15.71 -17.94 9.32
CA GLN A 81 -14.56 -17.61 10.16
C GLN A 81 -13.43 -16.94 9.37
N GLN A 82 -13.10 -17.41 8.16
CA GLN A 82 -12.06 -16.76 7.34
C GLN A 82 -12.52 -15.35 6.94
N GLY A 83 -13.76 -15.18 6.49
CA GLY A 83 -14.35 -13.86 6.21
C GLY A 83 -14.30 -12.92 7.42
N ARG A 84 -14.62 -13.44 8.61
CA ARG A 84 -14.49 -12.71 9.88
C ARG A 84 -13.05 -12.26 10.16
N MET A 85 -12.07 -13.15 10.02
CA MET A 85 -10.67 -12.82 10.25
C MET A 85 -10.12 -11.81 9.24
N VAL A 86 -10.55 -11.87 7.99
CA VAL A 86 -10.23 -10.87 6.96
C VAL A 86 -10.86 -9.52 7.30
N THR A 87 -12.12 -9.51 7.74
CA THR A 87 -12.81 -8.30 8.19
C THR A 87 -12.08 -7.65 9.36
N ILE A 88 -11.67 -8.43 10.37
CA ILE A 88 -10.85 -7.94 11.50
C ILE A 88 -9.54 -7.34 10.99
N ALA A 89 -8.85 -7.99 10.06
CA ALA A 89 -7.63 -7.44 9.47
C ALA A 89 -7.90 -6.12 8.73
N CYS A 90 -9.00 -6.00 8.00
CA CYS A 90 -9.38 -4.74 7.34
C CYS A 90 -9.73 -3.64 8.36
N CYS A 91 -10.42 -3.97 9.45
CA CYS A 91 -10.67 -3.04 10.55
C CYS A 91 -9.37 -2.54 11.19
N MET A 92 -8.40 -3.43 11.44
CA MET A 92 -7.09 -3.04 11.97
C MET A 92 -6.32 -2.12 11.01
N GLY A 93 -6.37 -2.41 9.71
CA GLY A 93 -5.76 -1.57 8.67
C GLY A 93 -6.38 -0.17 8.61
N MET A 94 -7.71 -0.12 8.54
CA MET A 94 -8.47 1.14 8.56
C MET A 94 -8.24 1.93 9.85
N ALA A 95 -8.27 1.28 11.02
CA ALA A 95 -8.01 1.92 12.31
C ALA A 95 -6.61 2.55 12.37
N ALA A 96 -5.61 1.93 11.75
CA ALA A 96 -4.25 2.48 11.71
C ALA A 96 -4.19 3.77 10.87
N HIS A 97 -4.80 3.81 9.68
CA HIS A 97 -4.84 5.05 8.89
C HIS A 97 -5.78 6.11 9.49
N ALA A 98 -6.90 5.71 10.10
CA ALA A 98 -7.79 6.62 10.82
C ALA A 98 -7.10 7.24 12.05
N GLY A 99 -6.37 6.44 12.83
CA GLY A 99 -5.60 6.92 13.99
C GLY A 99 -4.43 7.82 13.60
N HIS A 100 -3.80 7.58 12.44
CA HIS A 100 -2.84 8.51 11.84
C HIS A 100 -3.53 9.82 11.46
N ALA A 101 -4.64 9.74 10.70
CA ALA A 101 -5.39 10.90 10.24
C ALA A 101 -5.87 11.79 11.40
N ALA A 102 -6.48 11.18 12.43
CA ALA A 102 -6.95 11.88 13.62
C ALA A 102 -5.80 12.63 14.30
N HIS A 103 -4.71 11.94 14.61
CA HIS A 103 -3.57 12.54 15.30
C HIS A 103 -2.95 13.70 14.49
N ILE A 104 -2.74 13.53 13.19
CA ILE A 104 -2.09 14.58 12.39
C ILE A 104 -3.01 15.77 12.14
N ILE A 105 -4.32 15.55 11.97
CA ILE A 105 -5.28 16.63 11.82
C ILE A 105 -5.40 17.41 13.12
N GLU A 106 -5.49 16.75 14.28
CA GLU A 106 -5.55 17.40 15.58
C GLU A 106 -4.29 18.24 15.86
N TYR A 107 -3.11 17.65 15.65
CA TYR A 107 -1.84 18.37 15.78
C TYR A 107 -1.78 19.63 14.88
N LEU A 108 -2.26 19.54 13.64
CA LEU A 108 -2.28 20.69 12.72
C LEU A 108 -3.36 21.71 13.08
N ILE A 109 -4.51 21.27 13.62
CA ILE A 109 -5.56 22.17 14.13
C ILE A 109 -5.06 22.93 15.35
N GLU A 110 -4.31 22.29 16.26
CA GLU A 110 -3.69 22.97 17.39
C GLU A 110 -2.68 24.04 16.93
N LYS A 111 -1.95 23.76 15.84
CA LYS A 111 -0.93 24.68 15.29
C LYS A 111 -1.52 25.83 14.47
N TYR A 112 -2.58 25.58 13.69
CA TYR A 112 -3.06 26.52 12.67
C TYR A 112 -4.55 26.89 12.78
N GLY A 113 -5.33 26.21 13.63
CA GLY A 113 -6.77 26.37 13.78
C GLY A 113 -7.60 25.46 12.87
N GLU A 114 -8.84 25.22 13.27
CA GLU A 114 -9.79 24.35 12.56
C GLU A 114 -10.15 24.87 11.17
N ASP A 115 -10.19 26.19 11.01
CA ASP A 115 -10.50 26.89 9.76
C ASP A 115 -9.32 26.97 8.78
N TYR A 116 -8.17 26.38 9.10
CA TYR A 116 -7.00 26.40 8.21
C TYR A 116 -7.35 25.76 6.86
N PRO A 117 -7.12 26.47 5.73
CA PRO A 117 -7.69 26.10 4.44
C PRO A 117 -6.97 24.91 3.80
N ILE A 118 -7.74 24.13 3.03
CA ILE A 118 -7.19 23.12 2.13
C ILE A 118 -6.86 23.79 0.79
N ASP A 119 -5.58 23.99 0.52
CA ASP A 119 -5.08 24.47 -0.77
C ASP A 119 -4.04 23.50 -1.36
N LEU A 120 -4.46 22.75 -2.38
CA LEU A 120 -3.60 21.80 -3.10
C LEU A 120 -2.98 22.42 -4.38
N GLY A 121 -3.19 23.71 -4.61
CA GLY A 121 -2.79 24.43 -5.81
C GLY A 121 -3.79 24.33 -6.96
N ASN A 122 -3.51 25.08 -8.04
CA ASN A 122 -4.43 25.27 -9.17
C ASN A 122 -4.52 24.08 -10.14
N GLN A 123 -3.71 23.03 -9.97
CA GLN A 123 -3.72 21.85 -10.82
C GLN A 123 -4.56 20.70 -10.26
N VAL A 124 -5.15 20.85 -9.07
CA VAL A 124 -5.96 19.82 -8.40
C VAL A 124 -7.28 20.44 -7.93
N ASN A 125 -8.26 20.57 -8.82
CA ASN A 125 -9.59 21.13 -8.49
C ASN A 125 -10.56 20.08 -7.94
N VAL A 126 -10.27 18.81 -8.19
CA VAL A 126 -10.91 17.69 -7.49
C VAL A 126 -10.00 17.28 -6.33
N GLU A 127 -10.03 18.06 -5.24
CA GLU A 127 -9.04 17.96 -4.14
C GLU A 127 -9.11 16.67 -3.32
N CYS A 128 -10.33 16.21 -2.99
CA CYS A 128 -10.55 15.04 -2.14
C CYS A 128 -11.57 14.08 -2.77
N PRO A 129 -11.21 13.38 -3.88
CA PRO A 129 -12.14 12.50 -4.59
C PRO A 129 -12.73 11.37 -3.75
N ASN A 130 -12.00 10.77 -2.80
CA ASN A 130 -12.55 9.71 -1.94
C ASN A 130 -13.59 10.28 -0.97
N ILE A 131 -13.30 11.40 -0.30
CA ILE A 131 -14.25 12.06 0.62
C ILE A 131 -15.48 12.54 -0.15
N ARG A 132 -15.30 13.17 -1.32
CA ARG A 132 -16.42 13.60 -2.18
C ARG A 132 -17.27 12.42 -2.62
N LEU A 133 -16.64 11.31 -3.02
CA LEU A 133 -17.34 10.12 -3.52
C LEU A 133 -18.17 9.43 -2.43
N VAL A 134 -17.61 9.29 -1.23
CA VAL A 134 -18.22 8.50 -0.15
C VAL A 134 -19.16 9.36 0.71
N LEU A 135 -18.69 10.53 1.15
CA LEU A 135 -19.48 11.37 2.05
C LEU A 135 -20.41 12.28 1.26
N GLY A 136 -20.03 12.72 0.06
CA GLY A 136 -20.72 13.81 -0.64
C GLY A 136 -20.32 15.20 -0.17
N MET A 137 -19.26 15.29 0.63
CA MET A 137 -18.71 16.52 1.18
C MET A 137 -17.53 16.99 0.31
N LYS A 138 -17.45 18.31 0.08
CA LYS A 138 -16.28 18.97 -0.50
C LYS A 138 -15.49 19.63 0.64
N PRO A 139 -14.39 19.04 1.15
CA PRO A 139 -13.64 19.61 2.26
C PRO A 139 -13.03 20.97 1.89
N LYS A 140 -13.09 21.94 2.81
CA LYS A 140 -12.47 23.27 2.64
C LYS A 140 -11.43 23.58 3.70
N THR A 141 -11.51 22.95 4.87
CA THR A 141 -10.64 23.21 6.03
C THR A 141 -10.19 21.93 6.72
N LEU A 142 -9.22 22.03 7.63
CA LEU A 142 -8.83 20.90 8.49
C LEU A 142 -10.00 20.33 9.30
N GLY A 143 -10.92 21.18 9.78
CA GLY A 143 -12.14 20.76 10.47
C GLY A 143 -13.06 19.89 9.62
N ASP A 144 -13.14 20.14 8.30
CA ASP A 144 -13.90 19.26 7.41
C ASP A 144 -13.23 17.87 7.28
N LEU A 145 -11.90 17.80 7.24
CA LEU A 145 -11.19 16.51 7.23
C LEU A 145 -11.43 15.73 8.53
N LYS A 146 -11.44 16.43 9.68
CA LYS A 146 -11.77 15.84 10.98
C LYS A 146 -13.15 15.17 10.96
N LYS A 147 -14.19 15.86 10.48
CA LYS A 147 -15.54 15.29 10.35
C LYS A 147 -15.57 14.01 9.49
N ALA A 148 -14.77 13.95 8.43
CA ALA A 148 -14.67 12.76 7.59
C ALA A 148 -14.09 11.56 8.35
N VAL A 149 -13.04 11.80 9.15
CA VAL A 149 -12.42 10.77 10.00
C VAL A 149 -13.35 10.31 11.12
N GLU A 150 -14.09 11.23 11.75
CA GLU A 150 -15.08 10.91 12.81
C GLU A 150 -16.22 10.02 12.31
N TYR A 151 -16.76 10.32 11.11
CA TYR A 151 -17.73 9.44 10.46
C TYR A 151 -17.15 8.05 10.20
N ALA A 152 -15.93 7.98 9.65
CA ALA A 152 -15.27 6.73 9.37
C ALA A 152 -15.01 5.91 10.66
N ALA A 153 -14.61 6.57 11.75
CA ALA A 153 -14.42 5.97 13.07
C ALA A 153 -15.73 5.39 13.63
N THR A 154 -16.86 6.08 13.42
CA THR A 154 -18.19 5.57 13.82
C THR A 154 -18.54 4.28 13.08
N GLU A 155 -18.31 4.22 11.77
CA GLU A 155 -18.53 3.01 10.97
C GLU A 155 -17.57 1.87 11.37
N LEU A 156 -16.33 2.19 11.74
CA LEU A 156 -15.38 1.22 12.27
C LEU A 156 -15.93 0.51 13.52
N VAL A 157 -16.56 1.24 14.44
CA VAL A 157 -17.18 0.64 15.64
C VAL A 157 -18.27 -0.36 15.24
N HIS A 158 -19.13 0.01 14.27
CA HIS A 158 -20.18 -0.88 13.79
C HIS A 158 -19.61 -2.14 13.14
N VAL A 159 -18.63 -2.01 12.25
CA VAL A 159 -18.03 -3.18 11.59
C VAL A 159 -17.25 -4.04 12.57
N LEU A 160 -16.43 -3.47 13.46
CA LEU A 160 -15.69 -4.22 14.47
C LEU A 160 -16.65 -4.96 15.42
N SER A 161 -17.74 -4.32 15.87
CA SER A 161 -18.75 -4.97 16.72
C SER A 161 -19.41 -6.18 16.06
N SER A 162 -19.55 -6.17 14.72
CA SER A 162 -20.07 -7.30 13.96
C SER A 162 -19.13 -8.51 13.91
N THR A 163 -17.86 -8.35 14.32
CA THR A 163 -16.89 -9.45 14.42
C THR A 163 -16.93 -10.15 15.79
N HIS A 164 -17.73 -9.64 16.73
CA HIS A 164 -17.97 -10.30 18.02
C HIS A 164 -18.58 -11.70 17.81
N THR A 165 -18.35 -12.60 18.77
CA THR A 165 -18.96 -13.94 18.75
C THR A 165 -20.49 -13.85 18.71
N GLY A 166 -21.13 -14.61 17.82
CA GLY A 166 -22.59 -14.68 17.69
C GLY A 166 -23.24 -13.58 16.84
N GLN A 167 -22.47 -12.88 16.00
CA GLN A 167 -22.95 -11.81 15.12
C GLN A 167 -23.21 -12.33 13.69
N GLU A 168 -22.44 -11.89 12.70
CA GLU A 168 -22.61 -12.27 11.30
C GLU A 168 -22.25 -13.76 11.09
N GLY A 169 -23.09 -14.44 10.31
CA GLY A 169 -22.99 -15.87 10.01
C GLY A 169 -22.77 -16.18 8.52
N ASP A 170 -22.97 -15.20 7.64
CA ASP A 170 -22.76 -15.33 6.19
C ASP A 170 -21.37 -14.80 5.78
N PRO A 171 -20.57 -15.60 5.04
CA PRO A 171 -19.22 -15.19 4.65
C PRO A 171 -19.22 -14.02 3.65
N VAL A 172 -20.19 -13.95 2.74
CA VAL A 172 -20.33 -12.86 1.76
C VAL A 172 -20.69 -11.56 2.46
N ASP A 173 -21.49 -11.61 3.53
CA ASP A 173 -21.79 -10.42 4.33
C ASP A 173 -20.61 -9.97 5.21
N TYR A 174 -19.69 -10.85 5.60
CA TYR A 174 -18.38 -10.42 6.11
C TYR A 174 -17.56 -9.73 5.01
N GLU A 175 -17.53 -10.26 3.79
CA GLU A 175 -16.80 -9.61 2.69
C GLU A 175 -17.37 -8.23 2.34
N SER A 176 -18.69 -8.05 2.32
CA SER A 176 -19.31 -6.72 2.15
C SER A 176 -18.90 -5.75 3.26
N LYS A 177 -18.80 -6.21 4.51
CA LYS A 177 -18.28 -5.40 5.63
C LYS A 177 -16.79 -5.06 5.48
N ALA A 178 -15.99 -6.02 5.02
CA ALA A 178 -14.57 -5.79 4.72
C ALA A 178 -14.39 -4.76 3.58
N LEU A 179 -15.18 -4.86 2.52
CA LEU A 179 -15.25 -3.88 1.43
C LEU A 179 -15.68 -2.51 1.97
N HIS A 180 -16.68 -2.46 2.85
CA HIS A 180 -17.16 -1.21 3.45
C HIS A 180 -16.10 -0.49 4.27
N ILE A 181 -15.48 -1.16 5.23
CA ILE A 181 -14.48 -0.51 6.08
C ILE A 181 -13.22 -0.13 5.28
N SER A 182 -12.91 -0.90 4.23
CA SER A 182 -11.75 -0.64 3.37
C SER A 182 -11.98 0.51 2.38
N MET A 183 -13.22 0.82 2.01
CA MET A 183 -13.56 2.06 1.31
C MET A 183 -13.29 3.26 2.22
N LEU A 184 -13.66 3.17 3.50
CA LEU A 184 -13.42 4.22 4.49
C LEU A 184 -11.94 4.36 4.85
N ASP A 185 -11.15 3.28 4.71
CA ASP A 185 -9.70 3.36 4.78
C ASP A 185 -9.12 4.37 3.78
N HIS A 186 -9.63 4.36 2.53
CA HIS A 186 -9.20 5.33 1.51
C HIS A 186 -9.61 6.76 1.85
N VAL A 187 -10.76 6.95 2.50
CA VAL A 187 -11.21 8.26 3.02
C VAL A 187 -10.24 8.78 4.09
N CYS A 188 -9.88 7.94 5.07
CA CYS A 188 -8.94 8.32 6.13
C CYS A 188 -7.53 8.58 5.60
N MET A 189 -7.06 7.76 4.67
CA MET A 189 -5.79 7.96 3.97
C MET A 189 -5.75 9.30 3.21
N GLU A 190 -6.83 9.66 2.50
CA GLU A 190 -6.95 10.94 1.81
C GLU A 190 -6.91 12.11 2.78
N ALA A 191 -7.69 12.03 3.87
CA ALA A 191 -7.72 13.05 4.90
C ALA A 191 -6.33 13.26 5.54
N ALA A 192 -5.62 12.17 5.86
CA ALA A 192 -4.29 12.21 6.44
C ALA A 192 -3.28 12.90 5.52
N ASP A 193 -3.19 12.48 4.25
CA ASP A 193 -2.17 13.01 3.34
C ASP A 193 -2.49 14.45 2.90
N VAL A 194 -3.77 14.79 2.70
CA VAL A 194 -4.18 16.17 2.38
C VAL A 194 -3.85 17.11 3.54
N ALA A 195 -4.15 16.72 4.79
CA ALA A 195 -3.80 17.51 5.96
C ALA A 195 -2.28 17.73 6.06
N GLN A 196 -1.48 16.68 5.84
CA GLN A 196 -0.02 16.77 5.83
C GLN A 196 0.51 17.68 4.72
N ILE A 197 -0.05 17.59 3.51
CA ILE A 197 0.35 18.45 2.39
C ILE A 197 0.17 19.91 2.74
N VAL A 198 -1.01 20.30 3.24
CA VAL A 198 -1.31 21.71 3.50
C VAL A 198 -0.65 22.22 4.79
N GLY A 199 -0.51 21.36 5.80
CA GLY A 199 0.05 21.70 7.10
C GLY A 199 1.58 21.77 7.12
N PHE A 200 2.24 20.87 6.40
CA PHE A 200 3.71 20.82 6.29
C PHE A 200 4.24 21.34 4.96
N LYS A 201 3.37 21.84 4.08
CA LYS A 201 3.73 22.38 2.77
C LYS A 201 4.50 21.38 1.91
N PHE A 202 4.08 20.11 1.93
CA PHE A 202 4.67 19.10 1.06
C PHE A 202 4.45 19.44 -0.42
N PRO A 203 5.26 18.88 -1.33
CA PRO A 203 5.03 19.03 -2.75
C PRO A 203 3.61 18.60 -3.16
N THR A 204 2.94 19.47 -3.92
CA THR A 204 1.65 19.23 -4.59
C THR A 204 1.62 20.04 -5.89
N SER A 205 0.75 19.67 -6.84
CA SER A 205 0.62 20.36 -8.14
C SER A 205 1.92 20.47 -8.95
N LYS A 206 2.87 19.54 -8.75
CA LYS A 206 4.13 19.43 -9.49
C LYS A 206 4.50 17.96 -9.69
N ALA A 207 4.90 17.59 -10.91
CA ALA A 207 5.39 16.24 -11.21
C ALA A 207 6.86 16.05 -10.81
N ASP A 208 7.73 17.01 -11.16
CA ASP A 208 9.17 16.94 -10.93
C ASP A 208 9.56 17.37 -9.50
N THR A 209 9.33 16.48 -8.54
CA THR A 209 9.79 16.63 -7.15
C THR A 209 11.27 16.26 -7.01
N PRO A 210 11.97 16.73 -5.95
CA PRO A 210 13.37 16.41 -5.73
C PRO A 210 13.64 14.90 -5.73
N ILE A 211 14.82 14.52 -6.23
CA ILE A 211 15.34 13.17 -6.09
C ILE A 211 16.23 13.15 -4.84
N VAL A 212 15.87 12.32 -3.88
CA VAL A 212 16.54 12.19 -2.59
C VAL A 212 17.42 10.95 -2.54
N ASP A 213 18.49 11.04 -1.76
CA ASP A 213 19.42 9.93 -1.58
C ASP A 213 18.82 8.83 -0.70
N MET A 214 19.17 7.59 -1.05
CA MET A 214 18.64 6.40 -0.42
C MET A 214 19.73 5.33 -0.20
N GLY A 215 19.50 4.48 0.79
CA GLY A 215 20.41 3.43 1.23
C GLY A 215 21.29 3.92 2.37
N TRP A 216 21.58 3.04 3.32
CA TRP A 216 22.43 3.33 4.48
C TRP A 216 23.84 3.84 4.14
N GLY A 217 24.36 3.54 2.94
CA GLY A 217 25.63 4.10 2.46
C GLY A 217 25.58 5.60 2.12
N SER A 218 24.39 6.19 2.04
CA SER A 218 24.21 7.64 1.82
C SER A 218 24.34 8.46 3.11
N VAL A 219 24.40 7.81 4.28
CA VAL A 219 24.49 8.49 5.58
C VAL A 219 25.94 8.82 5.90
N ASP A 220 26.24 10.08 6.17
CA ASP A 220 27.54 10.50 6.70
C ASP A 220 27.67 10.12 8.18
N LYS A 221 28.24 8.93 8.43
CA LYS A 221 28.49 8.42 9.78
C LYS A 221 29.47 9.22 10.63
N SER A 222 30.15 10.22 10.06
CA SER A 222 31.04 11.12 10.83
C SER A 222 30.26 12.17 11.61
N LYS A 223 29.02 12.43 11.23
CA LYS A 223 28.08 13.32 11.90
C LYS A 223 27.21 12.56 12.91
N PRO A 224 26.59 13.26 13.87
CA PRO A 224 25.48 12.71 14.65
C PRO A 224 24.35 12.23 13.74
N VAL A 225 23.81 11.05 14.01
CA VAL A 225 22.76 10.44 13.19
C VAL A 225 21.48 10.26 14.01
N ILE A 226 20.38 10.84 13.53
CA ILE A 226 19.03 10.61 14.03
C ILE A 226 18.27 9.73 13.03
N LEU A 227 17.75 8.61 13.52
CA LEU A 227 16.92 7.70 12.73
C LEU A 227 15.44 7.85 13.13
N VAL A 228 14.59 8.25 12.20
CA VAL A 228 13.13 8.22 12.38
C VAL A 228 12.54 6.91 11.85
N VAL A 229 11.68 6.24 12.62
CA VAL A 229 11.09 4.95 12.25
C VAL A 229 9.58 4.95 12.45
N GLY A 230 8.85 4.73 11.35
CA GLY A 230 7.43 4.43 11.31
C GLY A 230 6.63 5.27 10.30
N HIS A 231 5.66 6.09 10.70
CA HIS A 231 4.63 6.67 9.81
C HIS A 231 4.25 8.14 10.01
N ASN A 232 4.09 8.61 11.24
CA ASN A 232 3.48 9.92 11.50
C ASN A 232 4.55 11.02 11.44
N PRO A 233 4.44 12.00 10.52
CA PRO A 233 5.51 12.96 10.31
C PRO A 233 5.66 14.01 11.41
N ALA A 234 4.69 14.20 12.32
CA ALA A 234 4.67 15.33 13.27
C ALA A 234 5.99 15.52 14.03
N CYS A 235 6.51 14.45 14.66
CA CYS A 235 7.79 14.50 15.35
C CYS A 235 8.98 14.68 14.37
N SER A 236 8.96 13.99 13.23
CA SER A 236 10.03 14.09 12.24
C SER A 236 10.15 15.50 11.63
N THR A 237 9.04 16.20 11.43
CA THR A 237 9.02 17.58 10.93
C THR A 237 9.52 18.56 11.99
N GLU A 238 9.14 18.37 13.26
CA GLU A 238 9.66 19.18 14.37
C GLU A 238 11.18 18.99 14.58
N ILE A 239 11.72 17.78 14.34
CA ILE A 239 13.18 17.55 14.34
C ILE A 239 13.86 18.42 13.27
N ILE A 240 13.32 18.43 12.05
CA ILE A 240 13.86 19.25 10.96
C ILE A 240 13.75 20.75 11.28
N ASP A 241 12.61 21.20 11.81
CA ASP A 241 12.40 22.60 12.19
C ASP A 241 13.37 23.04 13.29
N TYR A 242 13.52 22.24 14.35
CA TYR A 242 14.48 22.50 15.41
C TYR A 242 15.92 22.57 14.87
N LEU A 243 16.32 21.65 13.98
CA LEU A 243 17.64 21.70 13.33
C LEU A 243 17.86 22.98 12.52
N ARG A 244 16.84 23.45 11.78
CA ARG A 244 16.90 24.70 11.01
C ARG A 244 17.03 25.91 11.92
N GLU A 245 16.21 25.98 12.96
CA GLU A 245 16.24 27.07 13.95
C GLU A 245 17.58 27.17 14.69
N GLN A 246 18.24 26.04 14.95
CA GLN A 246 19.55 25.99 15.60
C GLN A 246 20.74 26.08 14.61
N GLY A 247 20.51 26.16 13.30
CA GLY A 247 21.58 26.16 12.30
C GLY A 247 22.40 24.86 12.27
N LEU A 248 21.74 23.73 12.55
CA LEU A 248 22.34 22.39 12.66
C LEU A 248 21.95 21.44 11.53
N GLU A 249 21.08 21.83 10.59
CA GLU A 249 20.56 20.96 9.52
C GLU A 249 21.67 20.29 8.67
N ASP A 250 22.79 20.99 8.41
CA ASP A 250 23.92 20.40 7.67
C ASP A 250 24.91 19.60 8.54
N LYS A 251 24.75 19.67 9.87
CA LYS A 251 25.65 19.06 10.86
C LYS A 251 25.12 17.74 11.43
N VAL A 252 23.83 17.48 11.30
CA VAL A 252 23.17 16.26 11.80
C VAL A 252 22.53 15.53 10.63
N GLU A 253 22.77 14.23 10.53
CA GLU A 253 22.10 13.39 9.54
C GLU A 253 20.74 12.95 10.09
N VAL A 254 19.66 13.31 9.38
CA VAL A 254 18.31 12.76 9.64
C VAL A 254 18.00 11.75 8.55
N CYS A 255 17.75 10.51 8.96
CA CYS A 255 17.44 9.43 8.05
C CYS A 255 16.20 8.65 8.52
N GLY A 256 15.50 8.00 7.60
CA GLY A 256 14.22 7.36 7.91
C GLY A 256 14.06 5.94 7.40
N ILE A 257 13.21 5.17 8.08
CA ILE A 257 12.74 3.84 7.66
C ILE A 257 11.20 3.83 7.64
N CYS A 258 10.61 3.08 6.69
CA CYS A 258 9.16 3.02 6.46
C CYS A 258 8.56 4.37 6.00
N CYS A 259 7.25 4.53 6.14
CA CYS A 259 6.49 5.61 5.51
C CYS A 259 6.90 7.02 6.03
N THR A 260 7.32 7.17 7.29
CA THR A 260 7.86 8.42 7.83
C THR A 260 9.11 8.90 7.06
N ALA A 261 9.95 7.99 6.54
CA ALA A 261 11.09 8.36 5.71
C ALA A 261 10.68 9.12 4.43
N LEU A 262 9.56 8.68 3.82
CA LEU A 262 9.01 9.33 2.63
C LEU A 262 8.39 10.68 2.98
N GLU A 263 7.80 10.82 4.17
CA GLU A 263 7.24 12.09 4.62
C GLU A 263 8.33 13.10 5.00
N THR A 264 9.35 12.68 5.76
CA THR A 264 10.49 13.56 6.10
C THR A 264 11.18 14.06 4.84
N THR A 265 11.31 13.22 3.81
CA THR A 265 11.93 13.62 2.52
C THR A 265 11.01 14.45 1.61
N ARG A 266 9.70 14.49 1.87
CA ARG A 266 8.80 15.52 1.31
C ARG A 266 8.96 16.87 2.00
N TYR A 267 9.41 16.89 3.26
CA TYR A 267 9.64 18.11 4.05
C TYR A 267 11.05 18.69 3.91
N SER A 268 12.06 17.83 3.75
CA SER A 268 13.47 18.20 3.56
C SER A 268 14.16 17.22 2.63
N ASP A 269 14.63 17.69 1.48
CA ASP A 269 15.39 16.90 0.51
C ASP A 269 16.83 16.57 0.97
N LYS A 270 17.27 17.17 2.08
CA LYS A 270 18.53 16.81 2.76
C LYS A 270 18.42 15.51 3.55
N ALA A 271 17.22 15.16 4.03
CA ALA A 271 17.01 13.91 4.76
C ALA A 271 17.20 12.68 3.85
N LYS A 272 17.57 11.54 4.45
CA LYS A 272 17.93 10.32 3.73
C LYS A 272 16.94 9.19 3.96
N ILE A 273 16.69 8.38 2.93
CA ILE A 273 15.88 7.17 3.06
C ILE A 273 16.82 5.99 3.32
N ILE A 274 16.72 5.32 4.47
CA ILE A 274 17.50 4.10 4.70
C ILE A 274 16.96 2.95 3.87
N GLY A 275 15.64 2.79 3.86
CA GLY A 275 14.97 1.76 3.07
C GLY A 275 13.68 1.22 3.71
N PRO A 276 13.17 0.09 3.19
CA PRO A 276 11.90 -0.47 3.61
C PRO A 276 11.99 -1.15 4.98
N LEU A 277 10.83 -1.60 5.50
CA LEU A 277 10.71 -2.33 6.78
C LEU A 277 11.70 -3.49 6.92
N SER A 278 11.96 -4.25 5.86
CA SER A 278 12.85 -5.41 5.88
C SER A 278 14.31 -5.07 6.23
N ARG A 279 14.70 -3.80 6.14
CA ARG A 279 16.04 -3.31 6.52
C ARG A 279 16.10 -2.74 7.93
N GLN A 280 14.98 -2.71 8.67
CA GLN A 280 14.90 -2.07 9.98
C GLN A 280 15.84 -2.69 11.02
N LEU A 281 15.73 -4.00 11.27
CA LEU A 281 16.59 -4.65 12.26
C LEU A 281 18.07 -4.55 11.90
N PHE A 282 18.38 -4.72 10.61
CA PHE A 282 19.74 -4.63 10.11
C PHE A 282 20.37 -3.27 10.41
N PHE A 283 19.68 -2.17 10.03
CA PHE A 283 20.21 -0.83 10.24
C PHE A 283 20.29 -0.44 11.71
N VAL A 284 19.30 -0.82 12.53
CA VAL A 284 19.35 -0.62 13.98
C VAL A 284 20.60 -1.29 14.56
N ARG A 285 20.85 -2.56 14.20
CA ARG A 285 22.02 -3.30 14.67
C ARG A 285 23.35 -2.89 14.06
N ALA A 286 23.33 -2.08 13.00
CA ALA A 286 24.55 -1.46 12.49
C ALA A 286 25.13 -0.43 13.48
N GLY A 287 24.33 0.06 14.43
CA GLY A 287 24.77 1.01 15.46
C GLY A 287 25.11 2.40 14.93
N ILE A 288 24.79 2.68 13.66
CA ILE A 288 25.09 3.97 13.03
C ILE A 288 24.29 5.10 13.67
N ALA A 289 22.99 4.87 13.92
CA ALA A 289 22.09 5.84 14.54
C ALA A 289 22.47 6.12 16.00
N ASP A 290 22.63 7.39 16.35
CA ASP A 290 22.86 7.84 17.72
C ASP A 290 21.58 7.82 18.53
N VAL A 291 20.55 8.43 17.97
CA VAL A 291 19.19 8.48 18.53
C VAL A 291 18.23 7.87 17.52
N ILE A 292 17.31 7.04 18.00
CA ILE A 292 16.21 6.49 17.22
C ILE A 292 14.91 7.10 17.74
N VAL A 293 14.17 7.78 16.88
CA VAL A 293 12.84 8.33 17.19
C VAL A 293 11.79 7.44 16.53
N ALA A 294 10.97 6.79 17.34
CA ALA A 294 10.00 5.80 16.91
C ALA A 294 8.58 6.32 17.16
N ASP A 295 7.79 6.41 16.10
CA ASP A 295 6.39 6.86 16.17
C ASP A 295 5.43 5.66 16.31
N GLU A 296 4.61 5.37 15.30
CA GLU A 296 3.61 4.32 15.24
C GLU A 296 3.73 3.45 13.96
N GLN A 297 3.26 2.20 14.08
CA GLN A 297 3.02 1.25 12.98
C GLN A 297 4.28 0.75 12.22
N CYS A 298 4.33 -0.56 11.92
CA CYS A 298 5.48 -1.22 11.26
C CYS A 298 6.83 -0.91 11.92
N ILE A 299 6.83 -0.75 13.23
CA ILE A 299 8.05 -0.65 14.04
C ILE A 299 8.19 -1.96 14.78
N ARG A 300 9.40 -2.52 14.80
CA ARG A 300 9.70 -3.69 15.59
C ARG A 300 9.41 -3.42 17.07
N THR A 301 8.78 -4.39 17.72
CA THR A 301 8.40 -4.28 19.13
C THR A 301 9.59 -4.42 20.07
N ASP A 302 10.66 -5.07 19.63
CA ASP A 302 11.94 -5.22 20.34
C ASP A 302 12.96 -4.11 20.05
N LEU A 303 12.54 -2.99 19.44
CA LEU A 303 13.43 -1.89 19.02
C LEU A 303 14.35 -1.39 20.15
N THR A 304 13.82 -1.22 21.36
CA THR A 304 14.59 -0.73 22.52
C THR A 304 15.67 -1.73 22.94
N VAL A 305 15.34 -3.03 22.95
CA VAL A 305 16.28 -4.12 23.23
C VAL A 305 17.40 -4.12 22.20
N GLU A 306 17.06 -4.00 20.92
CA GLU A 306 18.03 -4.03 19.83
C GLU A 306 18.90 -2.76 19.76
N ALA A 307 18.34 -1.59 20.08
CA ALA A 307 19.08 -0.33 20.19
C ALA A 307 20.09 -0.36 21.35
N SER A 308 19.69 -0.91 22.51
CA SER A 308 20.56 -1.06 23.68
C SER A 308 21.81 -1.89 23.39
N LYS A 309 21.70 -2.95 22.58
CA LYS A 309 22.83 -3.83 22.20
C LYS A 309 23.94 -3.11 21.44
N VAL A 310 23.64 -1.97 20.83
CA VAL A 310 24.60 -1.19 20.04
C VAL A 310 24.89 0.18 20.66
N GLY A 311 24.32 0.49 21.82
CA GLY A 311 24.49 1.76 22.53
C GLY A 311 23.67 2.93 21.98
N SER A 312 22.72 2.66 21.08
CA SER A 312 21.76 3.67 20.61
C SER A 312 20.67 3.91 21.67
N VAL A 313 20.11 5.12 21.69
CA VAL A 313 19.00 5.47 22.58
C VAL A 313 17.72 5.68 21.79
N VAL A 314 16.57 5.39 22.41
CA VAL A 314 15.25 5.46 21.76
C VAL A 314 14.38 6.51 22.42
N ILE A 315 13.70 7.31 21.59
CA ILE A 315 12.56 8.13 21.97
C ILE A 315 11.32 7.53 21.30
N ALA A 316 10.35 7.06 22.09
CA ALA A 316 9.03 6.76 21.59
C ALA A 316 8.20 8.06 21.57
N SER A 317 7.54 8.37 20.45
CA SER A 317 6.80 9.64 20.26
C SER A 317 5.34 9.44 19.90
N SER A 318 4.75 8.31 20.29
CA SER A 318 3.34 8.01 20.07
C SER A 318 2.72 7.24 21.23
N ASP A 319 1.53 7.67 21.61
CA ASP A 319 0.61 7.03 22.55
C ASP A 319 0.23 5.60 22.16
N LYS A 320 0.26 5.28 20.86
CA LYS A 320 -0.05 3.93 20.33
C LYS A 320 1.09 2.93 20.55
N ALA A 321 2.30 3.40 20.85
CA ALA A 321 3.50 2.58 20.97
C ALA A 321 4.45 3.05 22.09
N CYS A 322 3.95 3.14 23.33
CA CYS A 322 4.69 3.62 24.49
C CYS A 322 5.86 2.76 24.98
N ARG A 323 5.89 1.46 24.63
CA ARG A 323 6.99 0.51 24.92
C ARG A 323 7.35 0.34 26.42
N GLY A 324 6.45 0.72 27.33
CA GLY A 324 6.71 0.69 28.77
C GLY A 324 7.81 1.64 29.24
N LEU A 325 8.11 2.67 28.44
CA LEU A 325 9.11 3.69 28.77
C LEU A 325 8.52 4.74 29.72
N GLU A 326 9.40 5.40 30.47
CA GLU A 326 9.04 6.56 31.28
C GLU A 326 8.62 7.72 30.38
N GLU A 327 7.46 8.31 30.66
CA GLU A 327 6.95 9.51 29.98
C GLU A 327 7.69 10.74 30.53
N ALA A 328 8.31 11.52 29.65
CA ALA A 328 9.18 12.63 30.01
C ALA A 328 8.85 13.96 29.31
N SER A 329 7.63 14.13 28.77
CA SER A 329 7.22 15.36 28.08
C SER A 329 7.32 16.59 28.98
N GLU A 330 6.89 16.45 30.24
CA GLU A 330 6.89 17.53 31.24
C GLU A 330 8.25 17.74 31.93
N ARG A 331 9.25 16.90 31.64
CA ARG A 331 10.57 16.98 32.30
C ARG A 331 11.49 17.99 31.61
N PRO A 332 12.41 18.65 32.32
CA PRO A 332 13.42 19.51 31.68
C PRO A 332 14.25 18.75 30.64
N ALA A 333 14.44 19.32 29.45
CA ALA A 333 15.06 18.61 28.32
C ALA A 333 16.49 18.17 28.65
N ASP A 334 17.26 19.05 29.29
CA ASP A 334 18.66 18.79 29.62
C ASP A 334 18.82 17.64 30.64
N GLU A 335 17.86 17.45 31.55
CA GLU A 335 17.85 16.30 32.46
C GLU A 335 17.60 14.99 31.73
N VAL A 336 16.61 14.99 30.81
CA VAL A 336 16.28 13.82 29.99
C VAL A 336 17.48 13.46 29.10
N VAL A 337 18.07 14.45 28.43
CA VAL A 337 19.27 14.28 27.59
C VAL A 337 20.42 13.69 28.40
N LYS A 338 20.68 14.22 29.60
CA LYS A 338 21.73 13.70 30.48
C LYS A 338 21.51 12.22 30.81
N GLU A 339 20.30 11.83 31.20
CA GLU A 339 19.98 10.42 31.48
C GLU A 339 20.10 9.53 30.23
N MET A 340 19.65 10.00 29.06
CA MET A 340 19.81 9.27 27.80
C MET A 340 21.29 9.06 27.48
N VAL A 341 22.13 10.09 27.65
CA VAL A 341 23.55 10.04 27.26
C VAL A 341 24.38 9.25 28.27
N GLU A 342 24.22 9.51 29.57
CA GLU A 342 25.03 8.92 30.64
C GLU A 342 24.58 7.49 30.99
N GLN A 343 23.27 7.24 31.02
CA GLN A 343 22.71 5.97 31.47
C GLN A 343 22.19 5.10 30.32
N ARG A 344 22.24 5.61 29.07
CA ARG A 344 21.66 4.95 27.88
C ARG A 344 20.17 4.65 28.03
N LYS A 345 19.48 5.47 28.83
CA LYS A 345 18.06 5.34 29.08
C LYS A 345 17.24 5.71 27.84
N HIS A 346 16.06 5.12 27.72
CA HIS A 346 15.08 5.39 26.67
C HIS A 346 13.86 6.07 27.29
N PHE A 347 13.18 6.92 26.53
CA PHE A 347 12.03 7.68 27.03
C PHE A 347 10.85 7.65 26.06
N LEU A 348 9.66 7.80 26.63
CA LEU A 348 8.47 8.22 25.91
C LEU A 348 8.37 9.74 26.02
N ILE A 349 8.19 10.43 24.89
CA ILE A 349 8.00 11.88 24.83
C ILE A 349 6.90 12.16 23.81
N LEU A 350 5.70 12.46 24.31
CA LEU A 350 4.50 12.71 23.50
C LEU A 350 4.43 14.14 22.95
N ASP A 351 5.05 15.12 23.61
CA ASP A 351 5.24 16.45 23.04
C ASP A 351 6.27 16.37 21.89
N HIS A 352 5.80 16.51 20.65
CA HIS A 352 6.64 16.39 19.44
C HIS A 352 7.77 17.42 19.39
N ARG A 353 7.54 18.62 19.90
CA ARG A 353 8.53 19.69 19.92
C ARG A 353 9.63 19.40 20.94
N LYS A 354 9.24 18.91 22.12
CA LYS A 354 10.15 18.44 23.16
C LYS A 354 10.94 17.22 22.69
N ALA A 355 10.29 16.27 22.04
CA ALA A 355 10.92 15.08 21.48
C ALA A 355 12.00 15.47 20.46
N ALA A 356 11.72 16.46 19.61
CA ALA A 356 12.68 17.01 18.66
C ALA A 356 13.90 17.67 19.34
N GLU A 357 13.67 18.53 20.33
CA GLU A 357 14.74 19.16 21.12
C GLU A 357 15.64 18.10 21.77
N VAL A 358 15.04 17.14 22.48
CA VAL A 358 15.76 16.07 23.18
C VAL A 358 16.51 15.18 22.19
N ALA A 359 15.89 14.81 21.06
CA ALA A 359 16.53 13.98 20.04
C ALA A 359 17.80 14.64 19.48
N VAL A 360 17.73 15.93 19.13
CA VAL A 360 18.86 16.66 18.56
C VAL A 360 19.97 16.87 19.59
N LYS A 361 19.63 17.32 20.80
CA LYS A 361 20.62 17.50 21.88
C LYS A 361 21.30 16.18 22.25
N ALA A 362 20.53 15.10 22.43
CA ALA A 362 21.07 13.79 22.75
C ALA A 362 21.96 13.25 21.63
N ALA A 363 21.59 13.41 20.35
CA ALA A 363 22.43 12.97 19.23
C ALA A 363 23.77 13.71 19.21
N MET A 364 23.77 15.03 19.38
CA MET A 364 24.97 15.87 19.40
C MET A 364 25.94 15.48 20.53
N GLU A 365 25.42 15.13 21.71
CA GLU A 365 26.25 14.76 22.85
C GLU A 365 26.69 13.28 22.83
N LEU A 366 25.85 12.40 22.30
CA LEU A 366 26.11 10.96 22.28
C LEU A 366 27.07 10.55 21.16
N ALA A 367 26.97 11.16 19.97
CA ALA A 367 27.76 10.75 18.81
C ALA A 367 29.28 10.77 19.04
N PRO A 368 29.88 11.81 19.66
CA PRO A 368 31.32 11.81 19.96
C PRO A 368 31.73 10.70 20.93
N ARG A 369 30.87 10.37 21.92
CA ARG A 369 31.13 9.32 22.93
C ARG A 369 31.11 7.92 22.31
N ARG A 370 30.32 7.74 21.25
CA ARG A 370 30.13 6.45 20.56
C ARG A 370 31.07 6.22 19.39
N LYS A 371 31.98 7.14 19.06
CA LYS A 371 32.79 7.06 17.83
C LYS A 371 33.55 5.73 17.69
N GLU A 372 34.07 5.20 18.80
CA GLU A 372 34.78 3.91 18.87
C GLU A 372 33.84 2.71 19.12
N GLU A 373 32.57 2.95 19.49
CA GLU A 373 31.55 1.93 19.81
C GLU A 373 30.77 1.44 18.57
N LYS A 374 31.08 1.96 17.36
CA LYS A 374 30.38 1.65 16.10
C LYS A 374 31.14 0.72 15.12
N PRO A 375 31.95 -0.29 15.53
CA PRO A 375 32.61 -1.15 14.55
C PRO A 375 31.59 -2.12 13.93
N LEU A 376 31.44 -2.03 12.60
CA LEU A 376 30.71 -3.02 11.83
C LEU A 376 31.49 -4.32 11.76
N MET A 377 30.78 -5.45 11.71
CA MET A 377 31.42 -6.75 11.61
C MET A 377 32.20 -6.88 10.29
N THR A 378 33.50 -7.15 10.41
CA THR A 378 34.40 -7.45 9.29
C THR A 378 34.17 -8.85 8.75
N LYS A 379 34.68 -9.15 7.54
CA LYS A 379 34.60 -10.50 6.97
C LYS A 379 35.37 -11.52 7.81
N GLU A 380 36.51 -11.13 8.37
CA GLU A 380 37.34 -11.98 9.23
C GLU A 380 36.58 -12.36 10.52
N GLN A 381 35.93 -11.39 11.16
CA GLN A 381 35.08 -11.64 12.33
C GLN A 381 33.86 -12.50 11.99
N ALA A 382 33.23 -12.27 10.84
CA ALA A 382 32.10 -13.08 10.38
C ALA A 382 32.53 -14.52 10.09
N GLN A 383 33.69 -14.73 9.45
CA GLN A 383 34.27 -16.04 9.20
C GLN A 383 34.54 -16.79 10.51
N GLU A 384 35.11 -16.12 11.51
CA GLU A 384 35.37 -16.75 12.81
C GLU A 384 34.06 -17.14 13.51
N ALA A 385 33.08 -16.22 13.57
CA ALA A 385 31.77 -16.51 14.16
C ALA A 385 31.05 -17.66 13.44
N ALA A 386 31.21 -17.77 12.13
CA ALA A 386 30.60 -18.82 11.32
C ALA A 386 31.09 -20.24 11.67
N LYS A 387 32.32 -20.39 12.19
CA LYS A 387 32.89 -21.70 12.58
C LYS A 387 32.12 -22.38 13.71
N ALA A 388 31.34 -21.62 14.50
CA ALA A 388 30.47 -22.17 15.53
C ALA A 388 29.26 -22.94 14.97
N CYS A 389 28.90 -22.71 13.71
CA CYS A 389 27.73 -23.35 13.09
C CYS A 389 27.88 -24.88 13.03
N LYS A 390 26.87 -25.59 13.54
CA LYS A 390 26.78 -27.06 13.49
C LYS A 390 25.88 -27.60 12.39
N ALA A 391 25.40 -26.73 11.50
CA ALA A 391 24.47 -27.08 10.43
C ALA A 391 23.22 -27.86 10.88
N CYS A 392 22.65 -27.51 12.04
CA CYS A 392 21.42 -28.15 12.55
C CYS A 392 20.15 -27.72 11.78
N ARG A 393 20.23 -26.66 10.97
CA ARG A 393 19.15 -26.12 10.12
C ARG A 393 17.92 -25.57 10.86
N ASN A 394 17.96 -25.44 12.19
CA ASN A 394 16.89 -24.77 12.96
C ASN A 394 16.58 -23.37 12.42
N CYS A 395 17.62 -22.62 12.04
CA CYS A 395 17.50 -21.28 11.48
C CYS A 395 16.70 -21.24 10.15
N GLU A 396 16.79 -22.29 9.34
CA GLU A 396 16.06 -22.42 8.08
C GLU A 396 14.59 -22.75 8.32
N GLN A 397 14.32 -23.67 9.26
CA GLN A 397 12.96 -24.12 9.60
C GLN A 397 12.06 -22.98 10.10
N VAL A 398 12.63 -22.03 10.85
CA VAL A 398 11.89 -20.85 11.34
C VAL A 398 11.95 -19.66 10.40
N CYS A 399 12.75 -19.72 9.33
CA CYS A 399 12.90 -18.61 8.39
C CYS A 399 11.61 -18.45 7.59
N PRO A 400 10.94 -17.28 7.61
CA PRO A 400 9.71 -17.08 6.82
C PRO A 400 9.92 -17.26 5.31
N ASN A 401 11.14 -17.02 4.81
CA ASN A 401 11.53 -17.19 3.41
C ASN A 401 12.32 -18.49 3.15
N LEU A 402 12.44 -19.38 4.15
CA LEU A 402 13.15 -20.66 4.03
C LEU A 402 14.57 -20.52 3.44
N LEU A 403 15.30 -19.47 3.83
CA LEU A 403 16.64 -19.19 3.32
C LEU A 403 17.62 -20.32 3.70
N PRO A 404 18.57 -20.69 2.82
CA PRO A 404 19.56 -21.73 3.06
C PRO A 404 20.71 -21.22 3.96
N LEU A 405 20.36 -20.74 5.15
CA LEU A 405 21.29 -20.09 6.07
C LEU A 405 22.39 -21.03 6.55
N SER A 406 22.10 -22.32 6.73
CA SER A 406 23.08 -23.27 7.22
C SER A 406 24.25 -23.40 6.25
N GLU A 407 23.94 -23.59 4.96
CA GLU A 407 24.93 -23.69 3.90
C GLU A 407 25.70 -22.36 3.78
N ALA A 408 24.99 -21.23 3.71
CA ALA A 408 25.61 -19.92 3.59
C ALA A 408 26.60 -19.61 4.72
N ILE A 409 26.26 -19.99 5.97
CA ILE A 409 27.14 -19.79 7.12
C ILE A 409 28.34 -20.75 7.05
N GLN A 410 28.17 -22.01 6.64
CA GLN A 410 29.30 -22.93 6.48
C GLN A 410 30.29 -22.45 5.42
N LYS A 411 29.80 -21.93 4.29
CA LYS A 411 30.63 -21.29 3.26
C LYS A 411 31.39 -20.08 3.81
N ALA A 412 30.72 -19.25 4.62
CA ALA A 412 31.35 -18.11 5.27
C ALA A 412 32.49 -18.53 6.21
N ALA A 413 32.38 -19.66 6.90
CA ALA A 413 33.47 -20.20 7.75
C ALA A 413 34.73 -20.58 6.95
N GLU A 414 34.56 -20.91 5.67
CA GLU A 414 35.64 -21.19 4.71
C GLU A 414 36.16 -19.92 4.01
N GLY A 415 35.60 -18.74 4.33
CA GLY A 415 35.96 -17.47 3.69
C GLY A 415 35.22 -17.16 2.39
N ARG A 416 34.15 -17.90 2.06
CA ARG A 416 33.28 -17.68 0.89
C ARG A 416 31.97 -17.04 1.30
N PHE A 417 31.63 -15.88 0.74
CA PHE A 417 30.58 -15.00 1.27
C PHE A 417 29.42 -14.76 0.31
N GLU A 418 29.48 -15.32 -0.88
CA GLU A 418 28.51 -15.15 -1.96
C GLU A 418 27.12 -15.65 -1.55
N GLU A 419 27.04 -16.83 -0.93
CA GLU A 419 25.78 -17.42 -0.45
C GLU A 419 25.20 -16.65 0.74
N LEU A 420 26.07 -16.07 1.60
CA LEU A 420 25.63 -15.22 2.72
C LEU A 420 25.06 -13.90 2.19
N ARG A 421 25.68 -13.32 1.16
CA ARG A 421 25.16 -12.13 0.46
C ARG A 421 23.79 -12.42 -0.17
N ALA A 422 23.65 -13.53 -0.89
CA ALA A 422 22.38 -13.93 -1.49
C ALA A 422 21.28 -14.11 -0.42
N CYS A 423 21.62 -14.68 0.75
CA CYS A 423 20.71 -14.75 1.88
C CYS A 423 20.31 -13.35 2.39
N PHE A 424 21.25 -12.40 2.49
CA PHE A 424 20.95 -11.03 2.93
C PHE A 424 20.01 -10.29 1.97
N GLU A 425 20.20 -10.46 0.67
CA GLU A 425 19.39 -9.79 -0.36
C GLU A 425 17.92 -10.23 -0.29
N ARG A 426 17.66 -11.50 0.07
CA ARG A 426 16.32 -12.11 0.25
C ARG A 426 15.82 -12.09 1.71
N CYS A 427 16.60 -11.56 2.64
CA CYS A 427 16.26 -11.53 4.07
C CYS A 427 15.27 -10.40 4.39
N ILE A 428 14.22 -10.72 5.14
CA ILE A 428 13.23 -9.75 5.63
C ILE A 428 13.59 -9.11 6.99
N GLY A 429 14.79 -9.38 7.52
CA GLY A 429 15.29 -8.76 8.76
C GLY A 429 14.49 -9.10 10.02
N CYS A 430 13.94 -10.33 10.11
CA CYS A 430 13.04 -10.70 11.22
C CYS A 430 13.77 -11.13 12.51
N GLY A 431 15.02 -11.61 12.43
CA GLY A 431 15.79 -12.08 13.59
C GLY A 431 15.45 -13.49 14.10
N LYS A 432 14.39 -14.15 13.58
CA LYS A 432 13.95 -15.47 14.06
C LYS A 432 15.01 -16.57 13.98
N CYS A 433 15.89 -16.50 13.00
CA CYS A 433 16.98 -17.45 12.82
C CYS A 433 17.97 -17.45 14.00
N GLU A 434 18.19 -16.31 14.66
CA GLU A 434 19.10 -16.21 15.80
C GLU A 434 18.46 -16.72 17.09
N GLU A 435 17.15 -16.49 17.30
CA GLU A 435 16.42 -16.94 18.49
C GLU A 435 16.52 -18.47 18.71
N VAL A 436 16.66 -19.24 17.63
CA VAL A 436 16.68 -20.71 17.66
C VAL A 436 18.05 -21.31 17.43
N CYS A 437 19.10 -20.49 17.29
CA CYS A 437 20.45 -20.98 17.05
C CYS A 437 21.06 -21.51 18.35
N PRO A 438 21.33 -22.82 18.50
CA PRO A 438 21.85 -23.38 19.75
C PRO A 438 23.32 -23.01 20.01
N GLN A 439 23.97 -22.30 19.08
CA GLN A 439 25.37 -21.90 19.15
C GLN A 439 25.51 -20.37 19.14
N ASP A 440 24.39 -19.64 19.24
CA ASP A 440 24.36 -18.18 19.27
C ASP A 440 25.11 -17.51 18.12
N VAL A 441 25.09 -18.12 16.93
CA VAL A 441 25.70 -17.54 15.72
C VAL A 441 24.98 -16.20 15.40
N PRO A 442 25.69 -15.07 15.32
CA PRO A 442 25.07 -13.74 15.20
C PRO A 442 24.73 -13.41 13.73
N ILE A 443 23.81 -14.16 13.13
CA ILE A 443 23.48 -14.13 11.70
C ILE A 443 23.19 -12.72 11.16
N GLN A 444 22.39 -11.91 11.87
CA GLN A 444 22.06 -10.55 11.43
C GLN A 444 23.28 -9.63 11.46
N LYS A 445 24.19 -9.84 12.42
CA LYS A 445 25.44 -9.09 12.50
C LYS A 445 26.42 -9.53 11.41
N MET A 446 26.46 -10.83 11.09
CA MET A 446 27.25 -11.36 9.97
C MET A 446 26.85 -10.73 8.64
N PHE A 447 25.56 -10.39 8.43
CA PHE A 447 25.14 -9.68 7.23
C PHE A 447 25.82 -8.32 7.02
N GLN A 448 26.34 -7.67 8.07
CA GLN A 448 27.10 -6.42 7.93
C GLN A 448 28.38 -6.61 7.11
N SER A 449 28.95 -7.82 7.10
CA SER A 449 30.16 -8.14 6.32
C SER A 449 29.92 -8.30 4.82
N VAL A 450 28.66 -8.43 4.40
CA VAL A 450 28.25 -8.66 3.00
C VAL A 450 27.23 -7.66 2.47
N ALA A 451 26.65 -6.82 3.34
CA ALA A 451 25.68 -5.81 2.96
C ALA A 451 26.31 -4.78 2.02
N SER A 452 25.61 -4.48 0.91
CA SER A 452 26.08 -3.51 -0.07
C SER A 452 26.06 -2.08 0.51
N TRP A 453 27.14 -1.34 0.28
CA TRP A 453 27.25 0.10 0.55
C TRP A 453 26.74 0.97 -0.60
N GLU A 454 26.07 0.36 -1.58
CA GLU A 454 25.46 1.08 -2.69
C GLU A 454 24.51 2.17 -2.19
N THR A 455 24.60 3.31 -2.85
CA THR A 455 23.66 4.40 -2.72
C THR A 455 22.67 4.32 -3.87
N TRP A 456 21.42 4.65 -3.58
CA TRP A 456 20.34 4.71 -4.54
C TRP A 456 19.68 6.08 -4.45
N LYS A 457 18.69 6.28 -5.32
CA LYS A 457 17.92 7.51 -5.40
C LYS A 457 16.44 7.18 -5.48
N CYS A 458 15.65 7.94 -4.74
CA CYS A 458 14.19 7.85 -4.73
C CYS A 458 13.63 9.24 -5.01
N ARG A 459 12.62 9.36 -5.88
CA ARG A 459 11.94 10.63 -6.06
C ARG A 459 11.04 10.90 -4.85
N ALA A 460 11.06 12.11 -4.29
CA ALA A 460 10.18 12.47 -3.19
C ALA A 460 8.69 12.35 -3.60
N GLY A 461 7.84 11.94 -2.65
CA GLY A 461 6.41 11.77 -2.90
C GLY A 461 5.74 13.05 -3.39
N ARG A 462 5.03 13.00 -4.52
CA ARG A 462 4.43 14.18 -5.14
C ARG A 462 2.98 14.50 -4.73
N GLY A 463 2.33 13.60 -3.99
CA GLY A 463 0.93 13.73 -3.62
C GLY A 463 -0.04 13.47 -4.79
N PRO A 464 -1.15 14.22 -4.88
CA PRO A 464 -2.21 13.99 -5.86
C PRO A 464 -1.77 14.05 -7.33
N VAL A 465 -2.35 13.17 -8.16
CA VAL A 465 -2.28 13.30 -9.64
C VAL A 465 -3.03 14.57 -10.07
N MET A 466 -2.47 15.35 -10.98
CA MET A 466 -3.05 16.64 -11.39
C MET A 466 -4.22 16.44 -12.35
N ASP A 467 -5.23 17.31 -12.29
CA ASP A 467 -6.38 17.30 -13.20
C ASP A 467 -5.95 17.48 -14.66
N THR A 468 -4.89 18.25 -14.89
CA THR A 468 -4.26 18.43 -16.21
C THR A 468 -3.71 17.12 -16.77
N GLU A 469 -3.07 16.30 -15.94
CA GLU A 469 -2.62 14.96 -16.30
C GLU A 469 -3.82 14.05 -16.58
N ILE A 470 -4.85 14.06 -15.72
CA ILE A 470 -6.07 13.27 -15.93
C ILE A 470 -6.77 13.61 -17.25
N ARG A 471 -6.87 14.90 -17.62
CA ARG A 471 -7.43 15.32 -18.93
C ARG A 471 -6.62 14.75 -20.10
N LYS A 472 -5.30 14.70 -19.97
CA LYS A 472 -4.40 14.17 -20.99
C LYS A 472 -4.55 12.65 -21.16
N VAL A 473 -4.64 11.91 -20.06
CA VAL A 473 -4.60 10.43 -20.09
C VAL A 473 -5.95 9.73 -19.99
N GLY A 474 -7.02 10.45 -19.62
CA GLY A 474 -8.34 9.87 -19.38
C GLY A 474 -8.89 9.11 -20.59
N ALA A 475 -8.95 9.76 -21.76
CA ALA A 475 -9.40 9.11 -22.98
C ALA A 475 -8.48 7.95 -23.40
N PRO A 476 -7.15 8.13 -23.47
CA PRO A 476 -6.25 7.04 -23.84
C PRO A 476 -6.35 5.80 -22.93
N ILE A 477 -6.54 5.95 -21.62
CA ILE A 477 -6.74 4.83 -20.68
C ILE A 477 -8.07 4.13 -20.94
N VAL A 478 -9.17 4.88 -21.07
CA VAL A 478 -10.53 4.33 -21.24
C VAL A 478 -10.71 3.64 -22.58
N LEU A 479 -10.04 4.13 -23.63
CA LEU A 479 -10.05 3.51 -24.96
C LEU A 479 -9.08 2.31 -25.04
N GLY A 480 -8.18 2.18 -24.07
CA GLY A 480 -7.19 1.10 -23.95
C GLY A 480 -5.88 1.34 -24.71
N THR A 481 -5.68 2.53 -25.27
CA THR A 481 -4.44 2.90 -25.99
C THR A 481 -3.27 3.22 -25.07
N ILE A 482 -3.53 3.69 -23.85
CA ILE A 482 -2.62 3.50 -22.71
C ILE A 482 -3.02 2.16 -22.09
N PRO A 483 -2.11 1.16 -22.03
CA PRO A 483 -2.46 -0.20 -21.63
C PRO A 483 -3.05 -0.31 -20.22
N GLY A 484 -2.67 0.60 -19.32
CA GLY A 484 -3.30 0.77 -18.02
C GLY A 484 -2.41 1.49 -17.02
N VAL A 485 -2.94 1.67 -15.81
CA VAL A 485 -2.23 2.17 -14.63
C VAL A 485 -1.83 0.98 -13.77
N VAL A 486 -0.54 0.84 -13.47
CA VAL A 486 -0.01 -0.24 -12.61
C VAL A 486 0.54 0.37 -11.33
N ALA A 487 -0.04 -0.01 -10.19
CA ALA A 487 0.31 0.54 -8.89
C ALA A 487 1.13 -0.46 -8.07
N PHE A 488 2.43 -0.22 -7.90
CA PHE A 488 3.28 -1.01 -7.02
C PHE A 488 3.30 -0.39 -5.62
N VAL A 489 2.66 -1.07 -4.67
CA VAL A 489 2.34 -0.54 -3.34
C VAL A 489 2.70 -1.55 -2.26
N GLY A 490 2.55 -1.17 -0.99
CA GLY A 490 2.57 -2.11 0.13
C GLY A 490 3.91 -2.27 0.82
N CYS A 491 4.09 -3.44 1.45
CA CYS A 491 5.15 -3.74 2.40
C CYS A 491 6.34 -4.46 1.73
N SER A 492 7.35 -4.85 2.52
CA SER A 492 8.58 -5.49 2.02
C SER A 492 8.77 -6.93 2.50
N ASN A 493 7.69 -7.71 2.58
CA ASN A 493 7.73 -9.14 2.84
C ASN A 493 7.82 -9.91 1.50
N PHE A 494 8.88 -9.62 0.74
CA PHE A 494 9.07 -10.19 -0.59
C PHE A 494 9.45 -11.67 -0.50
N PRO A 495 8.98 -12.50 -1.44
CA PRO A 495 9.32 -13.93 -1.46
C PRO A 495 10.77 -14.20 -1.84
N GLU A 496 11.29 -13.42 -2.78
CA GLU A 496 12.59 -13.60 -3.40
C GLU A 496 13.42 -12.32 -3.28
N GLU A 497 14.09 -11.93 -4.36
CA GLU A 497 15.00 -10.80 -4.38
C GLU A 497 14.24 -9.47 -4.17
N ILE A 498 14.91 -8.53 -3.50
CA ILE A 498 14.28 -7.25 -3.19
C ILE A 498 14.01 -6.43 -4.45
N ASP A 499 14.75 -6.62 -5.54
CA ASP A 499 14.67 -5.79 -6.73
C ASP A 499 13.58 -6.21 -7.73
N GLU A 500 12.85 -7.31 -7.50
CA GLU A 500 11.78 -7.78 -8.39
C GLU A 500 10.72 -6.69 -8.66
N VAL A 501 10.42 -5.85 -7.66
CA VAL A 501 9.50 -4.71 -7.83
C VAL A 501 10.06 -3.69 -8.83
N ALA A 502 11.37 -3.40 -8.77
CA ALA A 502 12.01 -2.49 -9.71
C ALA A 502 12.00 -3.05 -11.14
N GLU A 503 12.24 -4.36 -11.29
CA GLU A 503 12.20 -5.03 -12.60
C GLU A 503 10.81 -5.00 -13.23
N MET A 504 9.78 -5.36 -12.44
CA MET A 504 8.40 -5.31 -12.92
C MET A 504 7.98 -3.87 -13.26
N ALA A 505 8.30 -2.90 -12.41
CA ALA A 505 8.01 -1.48 -12.66
C ALA A 505 8.68 -0.98 -13.95
N GLU A 506 9.95 -1.31 -14.17
CA GLU A 506 10.69 -0.94 -15.38
C GLU A 506 10.10 -1.59 -16.64
N GLU A 507 9.70 -2.86 -16.56
CA GLU A 507 9.06 -3.57 -17.68
C GLU A 507 7.75 -2.87 -18.10
N PHE A 508 6.90 -2.51 -17.13
CA PHE A 508 5.63 -1.84 -17.41
C PHE A 508 5.81 -0.41 -17.92
N ALA A 509 6.77 0.35 -17.38
CA ALA A 509 7.11 1.68 -17.88
C ALA A 509 7.59 1.64 -19.34
N ARG A 510 8.47 0.69 -19.70
CA ARG A 510 8.91 0.47 -21.10
C ARG A 510 7.76 0.12 -22.03
N ARG A 511 6.78 -0.62 -21.53
CA ARG A 511 5.55 -0.99 -22.25
C ARG A 511 4.50 0.12 -22.29
N LYS A 512 4.84 1.34 -21.86
CA LYS A 512 3.95 2.51 -21.90
C LYS A 512 2.72 2.41 -20.99
N TYR A 513 2.78 1.58 -19.96
CA TYR A 513 1.85 1.69 -18.83
C TYR A 513 2.23 2.92 -17.99
N ILE A 514 1.27 3.44 -17.23
CA ILE A 514 1.55 4.46 -16.21
C ILE A 514 1.88 3.73 -14.92
N VAL A 515 3.12 3.87 -14.42
CA VAL A 515 3.56 3.19 -13.20
C VAL A 515 3.47 4.15 -12.03
N VAL A 516 2.73 3.77 -11.00
CA VAL A 516 2.62 4.54 -9.75
C VAL A 516 3.13 3.73 -8.56
N LEU A 517 3.80 4.40 -7.63
CA LEU A 517 4.55 3.79 -6.54
C LEU A 517 4.20 4.47 -5.21
N THR A 518 4.08 3.68 -4.14
CA THR A 518 3.96 4.18 -2.76
C THR A 518 4.71 3.33 -1.75
N GLY A 519 4.98 3.90 -0.58
CA GLY A 519 5.44 3.15 0.60
C GLY A 519 6.76 2.39 0.39
N CYS A 520 6.87 1.19 0.97
CA CYS A 520 8.10 0.39 0.84
C CYS A 520 8.40 0.02 -0.62
N SER A 521 7.38 -0.20 -1.44
CA SER A 521 7.55 -0.48 -2.87
C SER A 521 8.15 0.69 -3.63
N ALA A 522 7.81 1.94 -3.28
CA ALA A 522 8.46 3.12 -3.86
C ALA A 522 9.96 3.20 -3.55
N MET A 523 10.35 2.86 -2.32
CA MET A 523 11.77 2.79 -1.95
C MET A 523 12.47 1.70 -2.76
N VAL A 524 11.90 0.50 -2.75
CA VAL A 524 12.49 -0.69 -3.37
C VAL A 524 12.61 -0.55 -4.89
N ALA A 525 11.67 0.11 -5.56
CA ALA A 525 11.77 0.40 -6.99
C ALA A 525 13.01 1.24 -7.35
N GLY A 526 13.51 2.06 -6.42
CA GLY A 526 14.75 2.82 -6.58
C GLY A 526 16.02 2.03 -6.22
N MET A 527 15.91 0.88 -5.56
CA MET A 527 17.04 0.05 -5.10
C MET A 527 17.67 -0.81 -6.21
N ARG A 528 17.65 -0.32 -7.45
CA ARG A 528 18.28 -0.96 -8.61
C ARG A 528 18.79 0.12 -9.55
N LYS A 529 20.04 -0.06 -10.01
CA LYS A 529 20.66 0.77 -11.05
C LYS A 529 20.77 -0.02 -12.34
N ASP A 530 20.66 0.66 -13.46
CA ASP A 530 20.97 0.05 -14.75
C ASP A 530 22.47 0.13 -15.09
N LYS A 531 22.80 -0.27 -16.31
CA LYS A 531 24.17 -0.25 -16.83
C LYS A 531 24.81 1.15 -16.84
N ASP A 532 24.00 2.21 -16.86
CA ASP A 532 24.44 3.61 -16.88
C ASP A 532 24.47 4.19 -15.45
N GLY A 533 24.17 3.37 -14.43
CA GLY A 533 24.19 3.75 -13.02
C GLY A 533 22.94 4.49 -12.56
N LEU A 534 21.88 4.56 -13.38
CA LEU A 534 20.67 5.33 -13.11
C LEU A 534 19.57 4.47 -12.47
N THR A 535 18.85 5.04 -11.50
CA THR A 535 17.65 4.39 -10.95
C THR A 535 16.43 4.60 -11.84
N ILE A 536 15.35 3.87 -11.57
CA ILE A 536 14.10 4.01 -12.33
C ILE A 536 13.55 5.46 -12.32
N TYR A 537 13.76 6.21 -11.24
CA TYR A 537 13.30 7.59 -11.09
C TYR A 537 14.09 8.62 -11.90
N GLU A 538 15.33 8.29 -12.27
CA GLU A 538 16.18 9.11 -13.13
C GLU A 538 15.93 8.81 -14.61
N LYS A 539 15.47 7.59 -14.92
CA LYS A 539 15.30 7.11 -16.30
C LYS A 539 13.95 7.45 -16.92
N PHE A 540 12.90 7.45 -16.11
CA PHE A 540 11.53 7.60 -16.58
C PHE A 540 10.94 8.94 -16.13
N PRO A 541 10.07 9.57 -16.93
CA PRO A 541 9.45 10.83 -16.57
C PRO A 541 8.54 10.67 -15.34
N PRO A 542 8.44 11.69 -14.47
CA PRO A 542 7.62 11.64 -13.25
C PRO A 542 6.15 12.01 -13.48
N ASP A 543 5.77 12.34 -14.71
CA ASP A 543 4.39 12.64 -15.11
C ASP A 543 3.52 11.39 -15.06
N PHE A 544 2.25 11.57 -14.67
CA PHE A 544 1.22 10.53 -14.78
C PHE A 544 0.80 10.40 -16.25
N ASP A 545 1.68 9.78 -17.05
CA ASP A 545 1.52 9.57 -18.49
C ASP A 545 2.16 8.24 -18.95
N ALA A 546 1.94 7.87 -20.21
CA ALA A 546 2.39 6.62 -20.81
C ALA A 546 3.91 6.41 -20.69
N GLY A 547 4.30 5.46 -19.84
CA GLY A 547 5.70 5.14 -19.53
C GLY A 547 6.33 6.00 -18.43
N GLY A 548 5.51 6.80 -17.72
CA GLY A 548 5.93 7.52 -16.53
C GLY A 548 6.05 6.61 -15.30
N VAL A 549 6.93 7.00 -14.38
CA VAL A 549 7.17 6.33 -13.10
C VAL A 549 7.02 7.35 -11.99
N VAL A 550 5.94 7.21 -11.22
CA VAL A 550 5.44 8.26 -10.34
C VAL A 550 5.48 7.78 -8.89
N ASN A 551 6.36 8.35 -8.06
CA ASN A 551 6.25 8.17 -6.61
C ASN A 551 5.17 9.10 -6.05
N ILE A 552 4.03 8.53 -5.68
CA ILE A 552 2.90 9.27 -5.13
C ILE A 552 3.18 9.67 -3.68
N GLY A 553 3.87 8.84 -2.90
CA GLY A 553 4.27 9.14 -1.53
C GLY A 553 4.21 7.95 -0.60
N SER A 554 3.87 8.20 0.66
CA SER A 554 3.80 7.17 1.69
C SER A 554 2.56 6.26 1.53
N CYS A 555 2.34 5.41 2.53
CA CYS A 555 1.25 4.47 2.61
C CYS A 555 -0.13 5.16 2.49
N VAL A 556 -0.31 6.33 3.13
CA VAL A 556 -1.58 7.10 3.07
C VAL A 556 -1.78 7.77 1.71
N ALA A 557 -0.70 8.01 0.97
CA ALA A 557 -0.78 8.56 -0.38
C ALA A 557 -1.39 7.58 -1.41
N ASN A 558 -1.67 6.32 -1.04
CA ASN A 558 -2.46 5.40 -1.87
C ASN A 558 -3.87 5.94 -2.18
N ALA A 559 -4.42 6.82 -1.34
CA ALA A 559 -5.68 7.50 -1.63
C ALA A 559 -5.63 8.36 -2.90
N HIS A 560 -4.46 8.84 -3.30
CA HIS A 560 -4.30 9.58 -4.56
C HIS A 560 -4.31 8.67 -5.79
N ILE A 561 -4.00 7.38 -5.62
CA ILE A 561 -4.12 6.37 -6.68
C ILE A 561 -5.59 6.01 -6.90
N SER A 562 -6.35 5.78 -5.82
CA SER A 562 -7.81 5.62 -5.93
C SER A 562 -8.47 6.91 -6.45
N GLY A 563 -8.00 8.06 -5.97
CA GLY A 563 -8.41 9.37 -6.43
C GLY A 563 -8.14 9.60 -7.92
N ALA A 564 -7.04 9.11 -8.47
CA ALA A 564 -6.74 9.21 -9.90
C ALA A 564 -7.76 8.45 -10.75
N VAL A 565 -8.12 7.21 -10.38
CA VAL A 565 -9.13 6.44 -11.13
C VAL A 565 -10.53 7.04 -11.00
N MET A 566 -10.87 7.62 -9.84
CA MET A 566 -12.12 8.38 -9.64
C MET A 566 -12.15 9.65 -10.50
N LYS A 567 -11.03 10.39 -10.55
CA LYS A 567 -10.89 11.59 -11.39
C LYS A 567 -10.99 11.28 -12.88
N ILE A 568 -10.56 10.11 -13.35
CA ILE A 568 -10.80 9.71 -14.75
C ILE A 568 -12.32 9.62 -15.02
N ALA A 569 -13.09 9.01 -14.13
CA ALA A 569 -14.55 8.93 -14.27
C ALA A 569 -15.20 10.34 -14.23
N ASN A 570 -14.76 11.19 -13.31
CA ASN A 570 -15.32 12.52 -13.13
C ASN A 570 -14.92 13.51 -14.24
N ILE A 571 -13.64 13.66 -14.52
CA ILE A 571 -13.12 14.69 -15.42
C ILE A 571 -13.30 14.26 -16.88
N PHE A 572 -12.99 13.01 -17.22
CA PHE A 572 -13.06 12.56 -18.62
C PHE A 572 -14.46 12.09 -19.01
N ALA A 573 -15.16 11.34 -18.15
CA ALA A 573 -16.53 10.87 -18.45
C ALA A 573 -17.64 11.78 -17.91
N ASN A 574 -17.31 12.87 -17.23
CA ASN A 574 -18.27 13.84 -16.71
C ASN A 574 -19.33 13.19 -15.79
N LEU A 575 -18.94 12.15 -15.05
CA LEU A 575 -19.81 11.48 -14.09
C LEU A 575 -19.73 12.18 -12.73
N PRO A 576 -20.88 12.51 -12.10
CA PRO A 576 -20.89 13.11 -10.77
C PRO A 576 -20.19 12.22 -9.74
N LEU A 577 -19.30 12.80 -8.93
CA LEU A 577 -18.63 12.10 -7.83
C LEU A 577 -19.47 12.12 -6.55
N ARG A 578 -20.05 13.28 -6.21
CA ARG A 578 -20.66 13.57 -4.91
C ARG A 578 -21.61 12.46 -4.45
N ALA A 579 -21.21 11.68 -3.44
CA ALA A 579 -22.04 10.60 -2.85
C ALA A 579 -22.55 9.55 -3.87
N ASN A 580 -21.73 9.20 -4.87
CA ASN A 580 -22.16 8.42 -6.05
C ASN A 580 -21.32 7.14 -6.27
N TYR A 581 -21.02 6.42 -5.19
CA TYR A 581 -20.03 5.33 -5.18
C TYR A 581 -20.26 4.26 -6.26
N GLU A 582 -21.49 3.73 -6.38
CA GLU A 582 -21.80 2.63 -7.30
C GLU A 582 -21.52 2.99 -8.77
N VAL A 583 -21.87 4.21 -9.20
CA VAL A 583 -21.65 4.68 -10.58
C VAL A 583 -20.16 4.74 -10.91
N ILE A 584 -19.36 5.27 -9.99
CA ILE A 584 -17.93 5.46 -10.19
C ILE A 584 -17.18 4.13 -10.12
N ALA A 585 -17.51 3.26 -9.15
CA ALA A 585 -16.94 1.92 -9.05
C ALA A 585 -17.28 1.06 -10.29
N ASP A 586 -18.53 1.14 -10.78
CA ASP A 586 -18.95 0.47 -12.00
C ASP A 586 -18.19 0.98 -13.24
N TYR A 587 -18.01 2.30 -13.35
CA TYR A 587 -17.22 2.90 -14.42
C TYR A 587 -15.77 2.39 -14.39
N VAL A 588 -15.13 2.42 -13.23
CA VAL A 588 -13.74 1.96 -13.06
C VAL A 588 -13.60 0.48 -13.43
N LEU A 589 -14.49 -0.38 -12.92
CA LEU A 589 -14.50 -1.82 -13.21
C LEU A 589 -14.60 -2.12 -14.71
N ASN A 590 -15.44 -1.37 -15.43
CA ASN A 590 -15.76 -1.68 -16.82
C ASN A 590 -14.90 -0.94 -17.85
N ARG A 591 -14.25 0.17 -17.46
CA ARG A 591 -13.66 1.13 -18.42
C ARG A 591 -12.23 1.57 -18.08
N VAL A 592 -11.82 1.58 -16.83
CA VAL A 592 -10.48 2.09 -16.44
C VAL A 592 -9.51 0.94 -16.27
N GLY A 593 -8.63 0.74 -17.26
CA GLY A 593 -7.58 -0.28 -17.19
C GLY A 593 -6.58 0.04 -16.09
N ALA A 594 -6.67 -0.65 -14.97
CA ALA A 594 -5.78 -0.48 -13.82
C ALA A 594 -5.54 -1.81 -13.09
N CYS A 595 -4.40 -1.94 -12.43
CA CYS A 595 -4.07 -3.08 -11.58
C CYS A 595 -3.16 -2.65 -10.43
N GLY A 596 -3.53 -2.99 -9.20
CA GLY A 596 -2.65 -2.89 -8.04
C GLY A 596 -1.72 -4.09 -7.91
N VAL A 597 -0.54 -3.89 -7.34
CA VAL A 597 0.48 -4.90 -7.07
C VAL A 597 1.03 -4.68 -5.67
N ALA A 598 0.70 -5.58 -4.74
CA ALA A 598 1.28 -5.58 -3.40
C ALA A 598 2.16 -6.82 -3.23
N TRP A 599 3.33 -6.78 -3.88
CA TRP A 599 4.23 -7.94 -4.01
C TRP A 599 4.76 -8.43 -2.65
N GLY A 600 5.11 -7.51 -1.76
CA GLY A 600 5.59 -7.82 -0.42
C GLY A 600 4.56 -7.59 0.69
N ALA A 601 3.25 -7.73 0.42
CA ALA A 601 2.23 -7.42 1.41
C ALA A 601 2.38 -8.24 2.71
N MET A 602 2.09 -7.59 3.84
CA MET A 602 2.29 -8.15 5.19
C MET A 602 1.33 -7.54 6.21
N SER A 603 1.23 -6.21 6.23
CA SER A 603 0.45 -5.51 7.25
C SER A 603 -1.06 -5.61 7.03
N GLN A 604 -1.82 -5.44 8.10
CA GLN A 604 -3.28 -5.29 8.03
C GLN A 604 -3.70 -4.08 7.17
N LYS A 605 -2.88 -3.03 7.13
CA LYS A 605 -3.04 -1.88 6.22
C LYS A 605 -3.04 -2.28 4.75
N ALA A 606 -2.17 -3.21 4.35
CA ALA A 606 -2.16 -3.68 2.96
C ALA A 606 -3.44 -4.46 2.61
N ALA A 607 -4.02 -5.18 3.58
CA ALA A 607 -5.30 -5.89 3.38
C ALA A 607 -6.47 -4.91 3.18
N SER A 608 -6.55 -3.83 3.98
CA SER A 608 -7.58 -2.80 3.82
C SER A 608 -7.37 -1.99 2.54
N ILE A 609 -6.15 -1.54 2.23
CA ILE A 609 -5.85 -0.80 0.98
C ILE A 609 -6.32 -1.61 -0.24
N GLY A 610 -5.89 -2.87 -0.35
CA GLY A 610 -6.24 -3.73 -1.48
C GLY A 610 -7.73 -4.01 -1.57
N THR A 611 -8.39 -4.26 -0.44
CA THR A 611 -9.84 -4.51 -0.40
C THR A 611 -10.65 -3.26 -0.79
N GLY A 612 -10.17 -2.05 -0.46
CA GLY A 612 -10.79 -0.80 -0.89
C GLY A 612 -10.73 -0.60 -2.40
N PHE A 613 -9.58 -0.93 -3.01
CA PHE A 613 -9.43 -0.95 -4.47
C PHE A 613 -10.33 -2.00 -5.14
N ASN A 614 -10.49 -3.18 -4.53
CA ASN A 614 -11.40 -4.19 -5.05
C ASN A 614 -12.84 -3.71 -5.10
N ARG A 615 -13.32 -3.03 -4.05
CA ARG A 615 -14.68 -2.44 -4.03
C ARG A 615 -14.90 -1.42 -5.15
N LEU A 616 -13.85 -0.66 -5.47
CA LEU A 616 -13.82 0.32 -6.57
C LEU A 616 -13.68 -0.32 -7.96
N GLY A 617 -13.59 -1.66 -8.05
CA GLY A 617 -13.44 -2.36 -9.33
C GLY A 617 -12.00 -2.41 -9.86
N VAL A 618 -11.00 -2.11 -9.02
CA VAL A 618 -9.59 -2.23 -9.37
C VAL A 618 -9.05 -3.60 -8.89
N PRO A 619 -8.56 -4.44 -9.81
CA PRO A 619 -7.97 -5.72 -9.45
C PRO A 619 -6.60 -5.54 -8.79
N VAL A 620 -6.24 -6.48 -7.92
CA VAL A 620 -4.99 -6.47 -7.14
C VAL A 620 -4.28 -7.81 -7.27
N VAL A 621 -3.00 -7.76 -7.64
CA VAL A 621 -2.06 -8.87 -7.62
C VAL A 621 -1.27 -8.82 -6.32
N LEU A 622 -1.18 -9.95 -5.64
CA LEU A 622 -0.49 -10.11 -4.38
C LEU A 622 0.66 -11.12 -4.54
N GLY A 623 1.78 -10.88 -3.85
CA GLY A 623 2.84 -11.88 -3.78
C GLY A 623 2.46 -13.06 -2.88
N PRO A 624 3.22 -14.18 -2.93
CA PRO A 624 2.80 -15.49 -2.43
C PRO A 624 2.55 -15.53 -0.91
N HIS A 625 3.29 -14.76 -0.12
CA HIS A 625 3.05 -14.65 1.33
C HIS A 625 1.66 -14.14 1.69
N SER A 626 1.04 -13.39 0.78
CA SER A 626 -0.29 -12.81 0.96
C SER A 626 -1.41 -13.84 0.93
N SER A 627 -1.13 -15.09 0.52
CA SER A 627 -2.03 -16.23 0.73
C SER A 627 -2.47 -16.35 2.20
N LYS A 628 -1.61 -15.91 3.13
CA LYS A 628 -1.85 -15.87 4.58
C LYS A 628 -2.91 -14.84 5.00
N TYR A 629 -3.36 -13.93 4.12
CA TYR A 629 -4.54 -13.11 4.37
C TYR A 629 -5.85 -13.91 4.31
N ARG A 630 -5.80 -15.16 3.83
CA ARG A 630 -6.90 -16.14 3.80
C ARG A 630 -7.92 -15.99 2.68
N ARG A 631 -8.01 -14.85 2.00
CA ARG A 631 -9.04 -14.60 0.99
C ARG A 631 -8.49 -14.04 -0.32
N GLN A 632 -9.04 -14.55 -1.41
CA GLN A 632 -8.91 -14.02 -2.78
C GLN A 632 -10.31 -13.77 -3.38
N TYR A 633 -10.38 -12.99 -4.46
CA TYR A 633 -11.62 -12.74 -5.20
C TYR A 633 -11.44 -13.23 -6.64
N LEU A 634 -11.84 -14.49 -6.87
CA LEU A 634 -11.57 -15.22 -8.09
C LEU A 634 -12.87 -15.48 -8.83
N SER A 635 -12.89 -15.25 -10.15
CA SER A 635 -13.89 -15.87 -11.01
C SER A 635 -13.43 -17.25 -11.47
N ARG A 636 -14.40 -18.07 -11.89
CA ARG A 636 -14.21 -19.33 -12.61
C ARG A 636 -14.37 -19.10 -14.11
N LYS A 637 -13.81 -18.00 -14.61
CA LYS A 637 -13.87 -17.58 -16.02
C LYS A 637 -15.32 -17.62 -16.51
N GLU A 638 -15.60 -18.11 -17.72
CA GLU A 638 -16.92 -18.13 -18.35
C GLU A 638 -18.01 -18.87 -17.56
N GLU A 639 -17.69 -19.65 -16.52
CA GLU A 639 -18.68 -20.34 -15.70
C GLU A 639 -19.43 -19.43 -14.70
N ASP A 640 -18.86 -18.26 -14.38
CA ASP A 640 -19.50 -17.31 -13.47
C ASP A 640 -20.34 -16.26 -14.22
N ASP A 641 -21.07 -15.43 -13.47
CA ASP A 641 -22.02 -14.48 -14.05
C ASP A 641 -21.34 -13.24 -14.63
N TRP A 642 -21.20 -13.21 -15.95
CA TRP A 642 -20.69 -12.07 -16.73
C TRP A 642 -21.80 -11.25 -17.40
N THR A 643 -23.04 -11.38 -16.90
CA THR A 643 -24.19 -10.61 -17.38
C THR A 643 -24.06 -9.15 -16.95
N VAL A 644 -24.07 -8.26 -17.94
CA VAL A 644 -24.05 -6.81 -17.72
C VAL A 644 -25.23 -6.18 -18.48
N MET A 645 -25.55 -4.95 -18.15
CA MET A 645 -26.45 -4.12 -18.94
C MET A 645 -25.63 -3.41 -20.04
N ASP A 646 -26.08 -3.42 -21.29
CA ASP A 646 -25.63 -2.45 -22.30
C ASP A 646 -26.41 -1.16 -22.07
N GLY A 647 -25.87 -0.25 -21.26
CA GLY A 647 -26.64 0.85 -20.69
C GLY A 647 -27.28 1.81 -21.70
N ARG A 648 -26.73 1.95 -22.91
CA ARG A 648 -27.38 2.76 -23.98
C ARG A 648 -28.57 2.04 -24.61
N LYS A 649 -28.50 0.71 -24.74
CA LYS A 649 -29.58 -0.11 -25.29
C LYS A 649 -30.60 -0.53 -24.25
N LYS A 650 -30.21 -0.49 -22.97
CA LYS A 650 -30.98 -1.00 -21.82
C LYS A 650 -31.31 -2.48 -21.96
N GLU A 651 -30.36 -3.26 -22.48
CA GLU A 651 -30.47 -4.70 -22.69
C GLU A 651 -29.48 -5.47 -21.81
N LEU A 652 -29.92 -6.59 -21.22
CA LEU A 652 -29.03 -7.51 -20.52
C LEU A 652 -28.26 -8.36 -21.52
N VAL A 653 -26.94 -8.44 -21.34
CA VAL A 653 -26.03 -9.16 -22.21
C VAL A 653 -25.06 -9.99 -21.38
N ASP A 654 -25.07 -11.30 -21.57
CA ASP A 654 -24.00 -12.17 -21.09
C ASP A 654 -22.79 -12.04 -22.02
N THR A 655 -21.72 -11.44 -21.50
CA THR A 655 -20.51 -11.18 -22.29
C THR A 655 -19.66 -12.41 -22.51
N LYS A 656 -19.75 -13.42 -21.62
CA LYS A 656 -18.82 -14.56 -21.55
C LYS A 656 -17.34 -14.14 -21.62
N GLU A 657 -17.05 -12.92 -21.18
CA GLU A 657 -15.73 -12.29 -21.25
C GLU A 657 -15.26 -11.98 -19.83
N PRO A 658 -14.29 -12.76 -19.30
CA PRO A 658 -13.85 -12.63 -17.91
C PRO A 658 -12.87 -11.47 -17.73
N THR A 659 -13.34 -10.23 -17.88
CA THR A 659 -12.50 -9.04 -17.92
C THR A 659 -12.97 -7.96 -16.93
N PRO A 660 -12.16 -7.58 -15.91
CA PRO A 660 -10.96 -8.31 -15.44
C PRO A 660 -11.35 -9.71 -14.89
N GLU A 661 -10.44 -10.69 -14.95
CA GLU A 661 -10.76 -12.07 -14.55
C GLU A 661 -10.88 -12.24 -13.03
N HIS A 662 -10.02 -11.57 -12.28
CA HIS A 662 -10.01 -11.61 -10.83
C HIS A 662 -10.01 -10.19 -10.28
N LEU A 663 -10.50 -10.01 -9.06
CA LEU A 663 -10.30 -8.76 -8.32
C LEU A 663 -9.15 -8.87 -7.33
N CYS A 664 -8.86 -10.05 -6.79
CA CYS A 664 -7.74 -10.24 -5.88
C CYS A 664 -7.15 -11.62 -6.11
N ILE A 665 -5.89 -11.68 -6.52
CA ILE A 665 -5.19 -12.93 -6.81
C ILE A 665 -3.77 -12.93 -6.25
N VAL A 666 -3.37 -14.06 -5.70
CA VAL A 666 -2.00 -14.36 -5.26
C VAL A 666 -1.26 -15.06 -6.39
N VAL A 667 -0.06 -14.58 -6.69
CA VAL A 667 0.80 -15.12 -7.75
C VAL A 667 2.17 -15.48 -7.17
N GLU A 668 2.78 -16.55 -7.67
CA GLU A 668 3.95 -17.16 -7.04
C GLU A 668 5.30 -16.62 -7.51
N SER A 669 5.38 -16.03 -8.71
CA SER A 669 6.63 -15.49 -9.27
C SER A 669 6.41 -14.17 -10.01
N LYS A 670 7.47 -13.35 -10.14
CA LYS A 670 7.41 -12.08 -10.87
C LYS A 670 7.02 -12.25 -12.34
N GLU A 671 7.43 -13.36 -12.97
CA GLU A 671 7.11 -13.69 -14.36
C GLU A 671 5.61 -13.85 -14.55
N ARG A 672 4.99 -14.68 -13.69
CA ARG A 672 3.53 -14.85 -13.70
C ARG A 672 2.82 -13.58 -13.28
N ALA A 673 3.39 -12.80 -12.35
CA ALA A 673 2.81 -11.53 -11.93
C ALA A 673 2.75 -10.54 -13.10
N MET A 674 3.82 -10.38 -13.88
CA MET A 674 3.82 -9.52 -15.07
C MET A 674 2.76 -9.93 -16.10
N VAL A 675 2.64 -11.23 -16.39
CA VAL A 675 1.60 -11.74 -17.29
C VAL A 675 0.19 -11.42 -16.74
N THR A 676 0.00 -11.64 -15.45
CA THR A 676 -1.28 -11.43 -14.76
C THR A 676 -1.66 -9.95 -14.71
N ILE A 677 -0.72 -9.05 -14.42
CA ILE A 677 -0.94 -7.60 -14.42
C ILE A 677 -1.42 -7.13 -15.79
N ALA A 678 -0.72 -7.54 -16.88
CA ALA A 678 -1.11 -7.16 -18.24
C ALA A 678 -2.53 -7.64 -18.58
N LYS A 679 -2.86 -8.87 -18.17
CA LYS A 679 -4.19 -9.46 -18.32
C LYS A 679 -5.27 -8.70 -17.55
N LEU A 680 -5.02 -8.40 -16.28
CA LEU A 680 -5.96 -7.73 -15.39
C LEU A 680 -6.18 -6.24 -15.71
N CYS A 681 -5.35 -5.63 -16.57
CA CYS A 681 -5.60 -4.28 -17.10
C CYS A 681 -6.60 -4.23 -18.27
N MET A 682 -6.99 -5.36 -18.85
CA MET A 682 -8.05 -5.39 -19.89
C MET A 682 -9.41 -4.99 -19.31
N ARG A 683 -10.24 -4.33 -20.11
CA ARG A 683 -11.58 -3.85 -19.72
C ARG A 683 -12.60 -4.14 -20.80
N LYS A 684 -13.86 -4.41 -20.41
CA LYS A 684 -14.95 -4.73 -21.36
C LYS A 684 -15.13 -3.63 -22.42
N ASN A 685 -14.91 -2.37 -22.03
CA ASN A 685 -15.04 -1.20 -22.90
C ASN A 685 -13.83 -0.92 -23.81
N ASP A 686 -12.75 -1.72 -23.75
CA ASP A 686 -11.59 -1.50 -24.61
C ASP A 686 -12.03 -1.40 -26.08
N THR A 687 -11.58 -0.39 -26.81
CA THR A 687 -11.79 -0.33 -28.26
C THR A 687 -11.04 -1.49 -28.94
N PRO A 688 -11.35 -1.87 -30.18
CA PRO A 688 -10.56 -2.89 -30.88
C PRO A 688 -9.06 -2.55 -30.93
N GLN A 689 -8.71 -1.26 -31.11
CA GLN A 689 -7.32 -0.81 -31.09
C GLN A 689 -6.69 -0.95 -29.70
N GLY A 690 -7.37 -0.49 -28.65
CA GLY A 690 -6.87 -0.63 -27.28
C GLY A 690 -6.73 -2.09 -26.86
N ARG A 691 -7.70 -2.94 -27.24
CA ARG A 691 -7.64 -4.37 -26.98
C ARG A 691 -6.47 -5.04 -27.71
N GLN A 692 -6.20 -4.68 -28.98
CA GLN A 692 -5.02 -5.16 -29.69
C GLN A 692 -3.73 -4.82 -28.94
N ILE A 693 -3.60 -3.60 -28.41
CA ILE A 693 -2.42 -3.19 -27.63
C ILE A 693 -2.28 -4.05 -26.36
N LYS A 694 -3.34 -4.17 -25.56
CA LYS A 694 -3.31 -4.96 -24.33
C LYS A 694 -3.05 -6.46 -24.58
N LEU A 695 -3.67 -7.03 -25.61
CA LEU A 695 -3.41 -8.41 -26.03
C LEU A 695 -1.99 -8.60 -26.56
N THR A 696 -1.41 -7.59 -27.22
CA THR A 696 0.00 -7.64 -27.64
C THR A 696 0.90 -7.79 -26.42
N HIS A 697 0.72 -6.97 -25.39
CA HIS A 697 1.52 -7.08 -24.16
C HIS A 697 1.31 -8.41 -23.44
N TYR A 698 0.08 -8.87 -23.31
CA TYR A 698 -0.24 -10.14 -22.65
C TYR A 698 0.37 -11.34 -23.38
N ILE A 699 0.23 -11.42 -24.71
CA ILE A 699 0.81 -12.49 -25.54
C ILE A 699 2.33 -12.45 -25.49
N ASP A 700 2.93 -11.26 -25.66
CA ASP A 700 4.38 -11.08 -25.66
C ASP A 700 5.00 -11.46 -24.31
N LEU A 701 4.43 -10.97 -23.19
CA LEU A 701 4.88 -11.33 -21.85
C LEU A 701 4.78 -12.83 -21.61
N HIS A 702 3.65 -13.45 -21.96
CA HIS A 702 3.47 -14.88 -21.78
C HIS A 702 4.49 -15.67 -22.61
N LYS A 703 4.68 -15.32 -23.88
CA LYS A 703 5.65 -15.99 -24.75
C LYS A 703 7.07 -15.89 -24.24
N ARG A 704 7.48 -14.70 -23.80
CA ARG A 704 8.86 -14.42 -23.36
C ARG A 704 9.17 -15.01 -21.98
N LEU A 705 8.21 -14.96 -21.06
CA LEU A 705 8.45 -15.30 -19.65
C LEU A 705 7.98 -16.70 -19.25
N ILE A 706 6.96 -17.24 -19.93
CA ILE A 706 6.36 -18.54 -19.60
C ILE A 706 6.53 -19.55 -20.76
N GLY A 707 6.28 -19.10 -21.99
CA GLY A 707 6.37 -19.90 -23.21
C GLY A 707 5.01 -20.07 -23.90
N GLY A 708 5.00 -19.92 -25.23
CA GLY A 708 3.81 -20.14 -26.06
C GLY A 708 2.71 -19.08 -25.89
N LEU A 709 1.58 -19.28 -26.59
CA LEU A 709 0.39 -18.43 -26.42
C LEU A 709 -0.27 -18.67 -25.06
N PRO A 710 -0.89 -17.65 -24.44
CA PRO A 710 -1.64 -17.84 -23.21
C PRO A 710 -2.77 -18.87 -23.41
N PRO A 711 -2.90 -19.88 -22.54
CA PRO A 711 -3.84 -21.00 -22.73
C PRO A 711 -5.32 -20.58 -22.71
N ASP A 712 -5.59 -19.42 -22.13
CA ASP A 712 -6.87 -18.78 -21.88
C ASP A 712 -7.12 -17.55 -22.76
N LEU A 713 -6.24 -17.29 -23.75
CA LEU A 713 -6.32 -16.15 -24.67
C LEU A 713 -7.69 -16.01 -25.37
N HIS A 714 -8.34 -17.14 -25.67
CA HIS A 714 -9.63 -17.19 -26.34
C HIS A 714 -10.76 -16.53 -25.56
N HIS A 715 -10.64 -16.36 -24.23
CA HIS A 715 -11.64 -15.63 -23.45
C HIS A 715 -11.55 -14.11 -23.67
N PHE A 716 -10.40 -13.58 -24.07
CA PHE A 716 -10.12 -12.13 -24.15
C PHE A 716 -10.22 -11.55 -25.57
N VAL A 717 -10.40 -12.40 -26.57
CA VAL A 717 -10.72 -12.00 -27.95
C VAL A 717 -12.24 -11.98 -28.12
N ARG A 718 -12.82 -10.82 -28.42
CA ARG A 718 -14.28 -10.67 -28.66
C ARG A 718 -14.60 -10.79 -30.15
N THR A 719 -13.77 -10.16 -30.98
CA THR A 719 -13.86 -10.25 -32.44
C THR A 719 -12.48 -10.36 -33.05
N GLU A 720 -12.40 -10.69 -34.35
CA GLU A 720 -11.15 -10.75 -35.11
C GLU A 720 -10.43 -9.39 -35.16
N ARG A 721 -11.15 -8.29 -34.90
CA ARG A 721 -10.57 -6.94 -34.81
C ARG A 721 -9.79 -6.70 -33.51
N ASP A 722 -9.94 -7.54 -32.50
CA ASP A 722 -9.13 -7.45 -31.27
C ASP A 722 -7.74 -8.08 -31.45
N ILE A 723 -7.55 -8.90 -32.48
CA ILE A 723 -6.35 -9.72 -32.64
C ILE A 723 -5.18 -8.83 -33.09
N PRO A 724 -4.05 -8.81 -32.36
CA PRO A 724 -2.87 -8.07 -32.77
C PRO A 724 -2.38 -8.49 -34.15
N MET A 725 -2.09 -7.51 -35.02
CA MET A 725 -1.69 -7.79 -36.41
C MET A 725 -0.48 -8.72 -36.50
N PHE A 726 0.52 -8.50 -35.65
CA PHE A 726 1.76 -9.29 -35.61
C PHE A 726 1.52 -10.76 -35.25
N PHE A 727 0.55 -11.06 -34.38
CA PHE A 727 0.23 -12.43 -33.95
C PHE A 727 -0.97 -13.04 -34.69
N LYS A 728 -1.51 -12.37 -35.72
CA LYS A 728 -2.84 -12.67 -36.27
C LYS A 728 -3.01 -14.10 -36.75
N ARG A 729 -2.04 -14.62 -37.51
CA ARG A 729 -2.11 -15.98 -38.07
C ARG A 729 -2.17 -17.04 -36.96
N GLU A 730 -1.24 -16.96 -36.03
CA GLU A 730 -1.09 -17.92 -34.92
C GLU A 730 -2.26 -17.85 -33.94
N VAL A 731 -2.72 -16.65 -33.59
CA VAL A 731 -3.90 -16.47 -32.72
C VAL A 731 -5.15 -17.01 -33.40
N MET A 732 -5.36 -16.74 -34.69
CA MET A 732 -6.52 -17.29 -35.40
C MET A 732 -6.52 -18.82 -35.45
N GLU A 733 -5.36 -19.45 -35.57
CA GLU A 733 -5.22 -20.91 -35.50
C GLU A 733 -5.56 -21.44 -34.11
N PHE A 734 -5.02 -20.82 -33.06
CA PHE A 734 -5.34 -21.14 -31.66
C PHE A 734 -6.84 -21.00 -31.36
N LEU A 735 -7.47 -19.91 -31.82
CA LEU A 735 -8.91 -19.68 -31.61
C LEU A 735 -9.77 -20.76 -32.28
N LYS A 736 -9.40 -21.22 -33.49
CA LYS A 736 -10.08 -22.33 -34.17
C LYS A 736 -9.97 -23.63 -33.37
N GLN A 737 -8.77 -23.95 -32.86
CA GLN A 737 -8.55 -25.13 -32.02
C GLN A 737 -9.37 -25.10 -30.73
N LYS A 738 -9.58 -23.91 -30.16
CA LYS A 738 -10.40 -23.71 -28.94
C LYS A 738 -11.91 -23.62 -29.21
N GLY A 739 -12.36 -23.77 -30.46
CA GLY A 739 -13.79 -23.66 -30.80
C GLY A 739 -14.36 -22.26 -30.52
N TRP A 740 -13.53 -21.22 -30.60
CA TRP A 740 -13.90 -19.85 -30.25
C TRP A 740 -15.05 -19.32 -31.11
N GLN A 741 -15.97 -18.59 -30.47
CA GLN A 741 -17.06 -17.86 -31.12
C GLN A 741 -16.95 -16.37 -30.79
N ARG A 742 -17.46 -15.53 -31.71
CA ARG A 742 -17.52 -14.08 -31.49
C ARG A 742 -18.35 -13.77 -30.24
N LYS A 743 -17.83 -12.86 -29.42
CA LYS A 743 -18.50 -12.35 -28.23
C LYS A 743 -19.18 -11.01 -28.52
N PRO A 744 -20.25 -10.65 -27.80
CA PRO A 744 -20.91 -9.37 -27.99
C PRO A 744 -19.95 -8.21 -27.69
N VAL A 745 -20.05 -7.15 -28.48
CA VAL A 745 -19.38 -5.87 -28.22
C VAL A 745 -20.41 -4.88 -27.71
N LEU A 746 -20.18 -4.36 -26.51
CA LEU A 746 -21.11 -3.51 -25.79
C LEU A 746 -20.86 -2.04 -26.12
N SER A 747 -21.94 -1.24 -26.16
CA SER A 747 -21.80 0.21 -26.33
C SER A 747 -21.53 0.92 -24.99
N LEU A 748 -22.10 0.39 -23.89
CA LEU A 748 -21.84 0.84 -22.54
C LEU A 748 -21.97 -0.32 -21.55
N PRO A 749 -20.89 -1.04 -21.21
CA PRO A 749 -20.95 -2.06 -20.16
C PRO A 749 -21.20 -1.42 -18.78
N THR A 750 -22.19 -1.92 -18.05
CA THR A 750 -22.47 -1.53 -16.65
C THR A 750 -23.13 -2.68 -15.88
N LEU A 751 -22.85 -2.80 -14.59
CA LEU A 751 -23.56 -3.67 -13.66
C LEU A 751 -24.84 -3.01 -13.13
N ILE A 752 -24.98 -1.69 -13.24
CA ILE A 752 -26.19 -0.98 -12.83
C ILE A 752 -27.38 -1.49 -13.65
N GLY A 753 -28.50 -1.76 -12.98
CA GLY A 753 -29.68 -2.37 -13.59
C GLY A 753 -29.64 -3.90 -13.66
N THR A 754 -28.57 -4.55 -13.18
CA THR A 754 -28.51 -6.03 -13.03
C THR A 754 -28.79 -6.51 -11.59
N TYR A 755 -28.99 -5.58 -10.66
CA TYR A 755 -29.27 -5.84 -9.24
C TYR A 755 -30.12 -4.69 -8.67
N PRO A 756 -30.78 -4.87 -7.51
CA PRO A 756 -31.52 -3.79 -6.86
C PRO A 756 -30.59 -2.65 -6.43
N SER A 757 -30.79 -1.45 -6.99
CA SER A 757 -30.01 -0.26 -6.66
C SER A 757 -30.90 0.99 -6.65
N LYS A 758 -30.47 2.01 -5.90
CA LYS A 758 -31.05 3.37 -5.97
C LYS A 758 -30.60 4.12 -7.23
N VAL A 759 -29.52 3.66 -7.86
CA VAL A 759 -28.95 4.23 -9.09
C VAL A 759 -29.73 3.73 -10.30
N SER A 760 -30.13 4.65 -11.18
CA SER A 760 -30.75 4.29 -12.47
C SER A 760 -29.69 4.00 -13.53
N VAL A 761 -30.03 3.18 -14.52
CA VAL A 761 -29.14 2.94 -15.69
C VAL A 761 -28.82 4.25 -16.43
N ASP A 762 -29.72 5.24 -16.40
CA ASP A 762 -29.49 6.54 -17.04
C ASP A 762 -28.34 7.32 -16.36
N ALA A 763 -28.07 7.08 -15.07
CA ALA A 763 -26.98 7.72 -14.34
C ALA A 763 -25.58 7.32 -14.84
N VAL A 764 -25.42 6.15 -15.47
CA VAL A 764 -24.13 5.68 -16.01
C VAL A 764 -23.91 5.99 -17.48
N VAL A 765 -24.96 6.39 -18.21
CA VAL A 765 -24.86 6.71 -19.64
C VAL A 765 -24.14 8.04 -19.89
N GLY A 766 -24.12 8.92 -18.89
CA GLY A 766 -23.68 10.31 -19.04
C GLY A 766 -24.73 11.11 -19.79
N GLY A 767 -25.05 12.32 -19.30
CA GLY A 767 -26.11 13.16 -19.87
C GLY A 767 -25.83 13.63 -21.29
N LYS A 768 -26.93 13.90 -22.01
CA LYS A 768 -27.01 14.88 -23.09
C LYS A 768 -26.47 16.24 -22.64
#